data_AF-A0A151EVQ4-F1
#
_entry.id   AF-A0A151EVQ4-F1
#
_cell.length_a   1.000
_cell.length_b   1.000
_cell.length_c   1.000
_cell.angle_alpha   90.00
_cell.angle_beta   90.00
_cell.angle_gamma   90.00
#
_symmetry.space_group_name_H-M   'P 1'
#
loop_
_entity.id
_entity.type
_entity.pdbx_description
1 polymer ?
#
loop_
_entity_poly.entity_id
_entity_poly.type
_entity_poly.pdbx_seq_one_letter_code
_entity_poly.pdbx_strand_id
1 'polypeptide(L)'
;MNRNFLMITVGVLFISGCVSQRSAEETVFPGTQWTYFDLPELTNEQRLELALEAKAEGNAYYQRAVAEAEELSQNLEEYIYTWLDGEADALLPEGLLPSYIDNAKTHSWRLVHPEEIAPEEQWYAMEMYDPREELHQHSPDPHATYLKLIFIAPFGSKLLIEGDFPHCRFTDYQILQPFDPYHPVTGNMGVCEVPIVDVDIEPDPGHVNPFRVGADRTAQNRHYHLTFELEIGNAVDLNPVMSPPEYRAQGNTRVGSPFGFAGPWGDSVLVPSVLWLRIYAPDRGKEPYGGVEWPKAVLQLPTGEKFWITCDKTKAVHDQTAPVPHRPVPRAEPYPFQGPTLGWFKMFGIDLVMMEANAYMNAEPWGANDISTARKEIRDFYRLFWNRGANADPPGNYECGATCCNYISYLVRSIALGKNKVIVITGTLPEFPKTRNSEPIMTSGEVRYFSITHQQGSGGLGKSEYTSVPHGSLMDDEIVVNENNEYIIVFSREEERPHNARRENGVTWQEWGPSSRQGLVFRWMSVIPDWYFPEYAPHETNIPWSTGAWSQDTYDKSLVGENRPGIMGPYHPVMHYMTTEEFEALGEGTIDPGSMPEWIYSKDFLTRFLSVFQTSSVFFLSILISCIFPFFNVSAHLPKKQHSKPNKRRESYYAENYLLLP
;
A
#
# COMPACT_ATOMS: atom_id res chain seq x y z
N MET A 1 55.07 7.40 -13.36
CA MET A 1 55.52 6.37 -12.39
C MET A 1 55.49 6.99 -11.00
N ASN A 2 54.70 6.58 -10.00
CA ASN A 2 53.61 5.62 -9.88
C ASN A 2 52.73 6.13 -8.72
N ARG A 3 51.48 6.52 -9.02
CA ARG A 3 50.42 6.91 -8.05
C ARG A 3 49.30 5.85 -8.02
N ASN A 4 49.65 4.56 -8.15
CA ASN A 4 48.68 3.46 -8.35
C ASN A 4 48.77 2.35 -7.31
N PHE A 5 49.11 2.61 -6.04
CA PHE A 5 49.26 1.50 -5.08
C PHE A 5 48.61 1.69 -3.69
N LEU A 6 47.74 2.68 -3.51
CA LEU A 6 47.08 2.90 -2.21
C LEU A 6 45.56 3.17 -2.36
N MET A 7 44.88 2.34 -3.14
CA MET A 7 43.42 2.40 -3.33
C MET A 7 42.84 1.02 -3.70
N ILE A 8 43.33 -0.08 -3.10
CA ILE A 8 42.82 -1.43 -3.41
C ILE A 8 42.42 -2.27 -2.18
N THR A 9 42.67 -1.84 -0.94
CA THR A 9 42.55 -2.78 0.21
C THR A 9 41.44 -2.50 1.22
N VAL A 10 40.41 -1.72 0.89
CA VAL A 10 39.23 -1.51 1.78
C VAL A 10 37.87 -1.76 1.09
N GLY A 11 37.83 -2.03 -0.21
CA GLY A 11 36.58 -2.05 -0.98
C GLY A 11 35.96 -3.41 -1.35
N VAL A 12 36.52 -4.56 -0.95
CA VAL A 12 36.17 -5.85 -1.62
C VAL A 12 35.67 -6.97 -0.67
N LEU A 13 35.39 -6.67 0.61
CA LEU A 13 34.91 -7.70 1.57
C LEU A 13 33.42 -7.61 1.97
N PHE A 14 32.64 -6.71 1.36
CA PHE A 14 31.17 -6.67 1.53
C PHE A 14 30.39 -7.15 0.29
N ILE A 15 31.06 -7.65 -0.75
CA ILE A 15 30.48 -7.86 -2.08
C ILE A 15 30.41 -9.36 -2.45
N SER A 16 29.76 -10.17 -1.61
CA SER A 16 29.51 -11.59 -1.96
C SER A 16 28.10 -12.09 -1.66
N GLY A 17 27.19 -11.24 -1.15
CA GLY A 17 25.79 -11.62 -0.87
C GLY A 17 24.78 -11.11 -1.91
N CYS A 18 25.02 -9.92 -2.47
CA CYS A 18 24.06 -9.20 -3.31
C CYS A 18 24.13 -9.54 -4.82
N VAL A 19 25.21 -10.16 -5.29
CA VAL A 19 25.47 -10.41 -6.73
C VAL A 19 25.88 -11.86 -6.96
N SER A 20 25.10 -12.80 -6.42
CA SER A 20 25.21 -14.21 -6.77
C SER A 20 23.95 -14.63 -7.52
N GLN A 21 24.10 -14.72 -8.85
CA GLN A 21 23.14 -15.22 -9.86
C GLN A 21 21.94 -14.34 -10.23
N ARG A 22 22.19 -13.11 -10.69
CA ARG A 22 21.21 -12.39 -11.52
C ARG A 22 21.88 -11.97 -12.82
N SER A 23 21.39 -12.49 -13.94
CA SER A 23 21.89 -12.16 -15.27
C SER A 23 21.79 -10.66 -15.53
N ALA A 24 22.71 -10.10 -16.32
CA ALA A 24 22.74 -8.72 -16.81
C ALA A 24 21.50 -8.28 -17.65
N GLU A 25 20.40 -9.03 -17.59
CA GLU A 25 19.13 -8.82 -18.32
C GLU A 25 17.92 -8.65 -17.36
N GLU A 26 18.14 -8.36 -16.06
CA GLU A 26 17.01 -8.07 -15.17
C GLU A 26 16.38 -6.70 -15.50
N THR A 27 15.06 -6.72 -15.70
CA THR A 27 14.21 -5.54 -15.91
C THR A 27 14.41 -4.52 -14.79
N VAL A 28 14.53 -3.24 -15.17
CA VAL A 28 14.54 -2.09 -14.27
C VAL A 28 13.30 -2.16 -13.38
N PHE A 29 13.48 -2.33 -12.07
CA PHE A 29 12.38 -2.28 -11.11
C PHE A 29 12.51 -1.03 -10.25
N PRO A 30 11.54 -0.10 -10.25
CA PRO A 30 10.33 -0.10 -11.08
C PRO A 30 10.60 0.48 -12.48
N GLY A 31 9.98 -0.13 -13.49
CA GLY A 31 9.99 0.40 -14.86
C GLY A 31 9.02 1.58 -14.98
N THR A 32 9.29 2.49 -15.91
CA THR A 32 8.44 3.67 -16.16
C THR A 32 7.48 3.47 -17.32
N GLN A 33 7.48 2.33 -18.01
CA GLN A 33 6.68 2.09 -19.22
C GLN A 33 5.23 2.57 -19.07
N TRP A 34 4.63 2.33 -17.91
CA TRP A 34 3.23 2.60 -17.62
C TRP A 34 2.98 3.80 -16.70
N THR A 35 4.00 4.62 -16.45
CA THR A 35 3.83 5.90 -15.76
C THR A 35 3.62 7.03 -16.77
N TYR A 36 3.21 8.19 -16.27
CA TYR A 36 3.02 9.38 -17.11
C TYR A 36 4.31 10.05 -17.57
N PHE A 37 5.45 9.62 -17.05
CA PHE A 37 6.78 10.15 -17.33
C PHE A 37 7.72 9.02 -17.76
N ASP A 38 8.93 9.37 -18.19
CA ASP A 38 9.99 8.42 -18.45
C ASP A 38 11.22 8.77 -17.62
N LEU A 39 12.04 7.74 -17.35
CA LEU A 39 13.34 7.91 -16.70
C LEU A 39 14.44 7.31 -17.59
N PRO A 40 15.68 7.75 -17.43
CA PRO A 40 16.82 7.15 -18.10
C PRO A 40 16.88 5.63 -17.88
N GLU A 41 17.18 4.90 -18.96
CA GLU A 41 17.46 3.46 -18.89
C GLU A 41 18.83 3.22 -18.25
N LEU A 42 18.82 3.01 -16.94
CA LEU A 42 20.01 2.68 -16.14
C LEU A 42 19.95 1.24 -15.63
N THR A 43 21.10 0.55 -15.63
CA THR A 43 21.28 -0.71 -14.89
C THR A 43 21.25 -0.46 -13.37
N ASN A 44 20.98 -1.51 -12.59
CA ASN A 44 21.01 -1.41 -11.13
C ASN A 44 22.40 -1.00 -10.60
N GLU A 45 23.48 -1.37 -11.30
CA GLU A 45 24.85 -0.99 -10.95
C GLU A 45 25.07 0.51 -11.15
N GLN A 46 24.61 1.08 -12.27
CA GLN A 46 24.68 2.51 -12.53
C GLN A 46 23.87 3.33 -11.52
N ARG A 47 22.65 2.89 -11.19
CA ARG A 47 21.83 3.53 -10.15
C ARG A 47 22.53 3.55 -8.80
N LEU A 48 23.17 2.44 -8.43
CA LEU A 48 23.91 2.34 -7.17
C LEU A 48 25.15 3.26 -7.16
N GLU A 49 25.90 3.33 -8.26
CA GLU A 49 27.04 4.24 -8.41
C GLU A 49 26.61 5.70 -8.20
N LEU A 50 25.58 6.14 -8.94
CA LEU A 50 25.01 7.49 -8.80
C LEU A 50 24.56 7.79 -7.37
N ALA A 51 23.92 6.83 -6.69
CA ALA A 51 23.45 7.03 -5.33
C ALA A 51 24.58 7.12 -4.31
N LEU A 52 25.65 6.33 -4.49
CA LEU A 52 26.84 6.42 -3.66
C LEU A 52 27.61 7.73 -3.89
N GLU A 53 27.68 8.20 -5.13
CA GLU A 53 28.26 9.51 -5.47
C GLU A 53 27.47 10.65 -4.83
N ALA A 54 26.14 10.69 -5.03
CA ALA A 54 25.27 11.69 -4.41
C ALA A 54 25.44 11.72 -2.88
N LYS A 55 25.49 10.54 -2.24
CA LYS A 55 25.75 10.42 -0.80
C LYS A 55 27.12 10.94 -0.40
N ALA A 56 28.17 10.66 -1.19
CA ALA A 56 29.53 11.12 -0.90
C ALA A 56 29.67 12.65 -1.03
N GLU A 57 28.95 13.25 -1.97
CA GLU A 57 28.92 14.70 -2.18
C GLU A 57 28.09 15.45 -1.13
N GLY A 58 27.05 14.80 -0.59
CA GLY A 58 26.22 15.35 0.47
C GLY A 58 25.54 16.66 0.07
N ASN A 59 25.80 17.74 0.80
CA ASN A 59 25.16 19.04 0.51
C ASN A 59 25.51 19.58 -0.88
N ALA A 60 26.68 19.23 -1.44
CA ALA A 60 27.04 19.68 -2.78
C ALA A 60 26.14 19.07 -3.88
N TYR A 61 25.62 17.86 -3.68
CA TYR A 61 24.61 17.26 -4.56
C TYR A 61 23.31 18.05 -4.51
N TYR A 62 22.81 18.30 -3.28
CA TYR A 62 21.59 19.06 -3.06
C TYR A 62 21.63 20.45 -3.72
N GLN A 63 22.71 21.21 -3.50
CA GLN A 63 22.84 22.57 -4.04
C GLN A 63 22.85 22.59 -5.58
N ARG A 64 23.40 21.55 -6.24
CA ARG A 64 23.34 21.44 -7.70
C ARG A 64 21.94 21.13 -8.19
N ALA A 65 21.25 20.19 -7.56
CA ALA A 65 19.88 19.84 -7.92
C ALA A 65 18.92 21.04 -7.76
N VAL A 66 19.09 21.82 -6.68
CA VAL A 66 18.36 23.08 -6.48
C VAL A 66 18.70 24.09 -7.57
N ALA A 67 19.98 24.32 -7.86
CA ALA A 67 20.39 25.28 -8.89
C ALA A 67 19.84 24.94 -10.28
N GLU A 68 19.84 23.66 -10.66
CA GLU A 68 19.27 23.18 -11.93
C GLU A 68 17.75 23.42 -11.99
N ALA A 69 17.04 23.12 -10.90
CA ALA A 69 15.61 23.37 -10.79
C ALA A 69 15.26 24.87 -10.83
N GLU A 70 16.05 25.71 -10.16
CA GLU A 70 15.90 27.17 -10.18
C GLU A 70 16.17 27.74 -11.57
N GLU A 71 17.19 27.25 -12.27
CA GLU A 71 17.50 27.66 -13.65
C GLU A 71 16.34 27.32 -14.60
N LEU A 72 15.79 26.10 -14.53
CA LEU A 72 14.59 25.73 -15.29
C LEU A 72 13.42 26.66 -14.96
N SER A 73 13.18 26.89 -13.67
CA SER A 73 12.09 27.75 -13.21
C SER A 73 12.21 29.17 -13.76
N GLN A 74 13.40 29.78 -13.70
CA GLN A 74 13.66 31.14 -14.18
C GLN A 74 13.48 31.25 -15.70
N ASN A 75 14.04 30.31 -16.46
CA ASN A 75 13.91 30.29 -17.91
C ASN A 75 12.44 30.13 -18.33
N LEU A 76 11.68 29.28 -17.63
CA LEU A 76 10.26 29.10 -17.89
C LEU A 76 9.46 30.35 -17.54
N GLU A 77 9.75 31.01 -16.41
CA GLU A 77 9.10 32.25 -15.99
C GLU A 77 9.31 33.39 -16.99
N GLU A 78 10.55 33.60 -17.42
CA GLU A 78 10.89 34.63 -18.42
C GLU A 78 10.15 34.39 -19.74
N TYR A 79 10.05 33.14 -20.17
CA TYR A 79 9.29 32.78 -21.38
C TYR A 79 7.79 33.06 -21.22
N ILE A 80 7.20 32.75 -20.05
CA ILE A 80 5.78 33.02 -19.79
C ILE A 80 5.49 34.53 -19.84
N TYR A 81 6.32 35.38 -19.22
CA TYR A 81 6.13 36.83 -19.31
C TYR A 81 6.26 37.33 -20.75
N THR A 82 7.25 36.86 -21.50
CA THR A 82 7.44 37.24 -22.90
C THR A 82 6.22 36.85 -23.76
N TRP A 83 5.61 35.68 -23.49
CA TRP A 83 4.37 35.26 -24.14
C TRP A 83 3.17 36.13 -23.72
N LEU A 84 3.03 36.44 -22.43
CA LEU A 84 1.97 37.33 -21.91
C LEU A 84 2.05 38.74 -22.50
N ASP A 85 3.25 39.22 -22.80
CA ASP A 85 3.49 40.50 -23.49
C ASP A 85 3.24 40.43 -25.01
N GLY A 86 2.93 39.24 -25.54
CA GLY A 86 2.67 39.00 -26.96
C GLY A 86 3.93 38.93 -27.83
N GLU A 87 5.10 38.72 -27.20
CA GLU A 87 6.41 38.72 -27.85
C GLU A 87 6.98 37.31 -28.09
N ALA A 88 6.34 36.27 -27.55
CA ALA A 88 6.69 34.86 -27.78
C ALA A 88 5.50 34.04 -28.30
N ASP A 89 5.81 32.94 -28.99
CA ASP A 89 4.81 31.95 -29.42
C ASP A 89 4.19 31.21 -28.23
N ALA A 90 2.97 30.70 -28.42
CA ALA A 90 2.34 29.85 -27.40
C ALA A 90 3.03 28.49 -27.26
N LEU A 91 3.58 27.93 -28.35
CA LEU A 91 4.32 26.67 -28.33
C LEU A 91 5.71 26.90 -27.75
N LEU A 92 6.05 26.18 -26.68
CA LEU A 92 7.37 26.30 -26.05
C LEU A 92 8.47 25.86 -27.03
N PRO A 93 9.61 26.58 -27.09
CA PRO A 93 10.70 26.27 -28.00
C PRO A 93 11.45 25.01 -27.55
N GLU A 94 12.00 24.29 -28.52
CA GLU A 94 12.84 23.12 -28.27
C GLU A 94 14.02 23.48 -27.34
N GLY A 95 14.26 22.65 -26.33
CA GLY A 95 15.33 22.83 -25.36
C GLY A 95 15.00 23.75 -24.18
N LEU A 96 13.83 24.40 -24.14
CA LEU A 96 13.38 25.12 -22.94
C LEU A 96 13.12 24.17 -21.77
N LEU A 97 12.53 23.01 -22.06
CA LEU A 97 12.24 21.97 -21.09
C LEU A 97 13.25 20.81 -21.21
N PRO A 98 13.69 20.20 -20.09
CA PRO A 98 14.53 19.01 -20.10
C PRO A 98 13.85 17.84 -20.84
N SER A 99 14.66 16.93 -21.40
CA SER A 99 14.17 15.78 -22.18
C SER A 99 13.34 14.77 -21.39
N TYR A 100 13.28 14.88 -20.06
CA TYR A 100 12.42 14.04 -19.21
C TYR A 100 11.13 14.75 -18.78
N ILE A 101 10.97 16.01 -19.18
CA ILE A 101 9.70 16.76 -19.18
C ILE A 101 9.11 16.82 -20.59
N ASP A 102 9.92 17.11 -21.62
CA ASP A 102 9.53 17.10 -23.03
C ASP A 102 10.00 15.81 -23.71
N ASN A 103 9.09 14.84 -23.83
CA ASN A 103 9.35 13.51 -24.38
C ASN A 103 8.10 12.88 -25.00
N ALA A 104 8.22 11.64 -25.49
CA ALA A 104 7.13 10.94 -26.15
C ALA A 104 5.82 10.82 -25.35
N LYS A 105 5.85 10.93 -24.02
CA LYS A 105 4.66 10.87 -23.15
C LYS A 105 4.05 12.23 -22.85
N THR A 106 4.87 13.28 -22.86
CA THR A 106 4.47 14.66 -22.60
C THR A 106 5.28 15.59 -23.50
N HIS A 107 4.73 15.99 -24.64
CA HIS A 107 5.44 16.87 -25.59
C HIS A 107 4.55 17.99 -26.12
N SER A 108 5.11 18.84 -26.99
CA SER A 108 4.37 19.94 -27.62
C SER A 108 3.72 20.85 -26.58
N TRP A 109 4.48 21.13 -25.53
CA TRP A 109 4.07 21.98 -24.43
C TRP A 109 3.71 23.38 -24.95
N ARG A 110 2.56 23.90 -24.56
CA ARG A 110 2.07 25.21 -25.00
C ARG A 110 1.39 25.98 -23.87
N LEU A 111 1.59 27.29 -23.90
CA LEU A 111 0.86 28.26 -23.10
C LEU A 111 -0.51 28.52 -23.70
N VAL A 112 -1.50 28.64 -22.83
CA VAL A 112 -2.87 29.05 -23.19
C VAL A 112 -3.40 29.97 -22.10
N HIS A 113 -4.32 30.86 -22.46
CA HIS A 113 -5.07 31.57 -21.45
C HIS A 113 -6.05 30.60 -20.77
N PRO A 114 -6.31 30.72 -19.45
CA PRO A 114 -7.13 29.76 -18.73
C PRO A 114 -8.54 29.54 -19.32
N GLU A 115 -9.13 30.56 -19.95
CA GLU A 115 -10.43 30.52 -20.63
C GLU A 115 -10.43 29.73 -21.96
N GLU A 116 -9.27 29.44 -22.53
CA GLU A 116 -9.11 28.79 -23.84
C GLU A 116 -9.05 27.26 -23.76
N ILE A 117 -9.04 26.69 -22.56
CA ILE A 117 -8.89 25.25 -22.34
C ILE A 117 -10.01 24.70 -21.45
N ALA A 118 -10.60 23.57 -21.81
CA ALA A 118 -11.60 22.91 -20.97
C ALA A 118 -10.93 22.07 -19.86
N PRO A 119 -11.56 21.89 -18.68
CA PRO A 119 -11.06 20.97 -17.64
C PRO A 119 -10.68 19.59 -18.16
N GLU A 120 -11.47 19.02 -19.07
CA GLU A 120 -11.27 17.69 -19.67
C GLU A 120 -10.00 17.60 -20.52
N GLU A 121 -9.51 18.73 -21.03
CA GLU A 121 -8.23 18.80 -21.72
C GLU A 121 -7.05 18.94 -20.75
N GLN A 122 -7.29 19.35 -19.50
CA GLN A 122 -6.25 19.51 -18.48
C GLN A 122 -5.92 18.17 -17.81
N TRP A 123 -6.95 17.43 -17.41
CA TRP A 123 -6.82 16.17 -16.69
C TRP A 123 -6.87 14.95 -17.62
N TYR A 124 -6.61 13.78 -17.06
CA TYR A 124 -7.11 12.50 -17.58
C TYR A 124 -7.53 11.63 -16.40
N ALA A 125 -8.38 10.64 -16.66
CA ALA A 125 -8.95 9.77 -15.64
C ALA A 125 -8.55 8.32 -15.87
N MET A 126 -8.16 7.65 -14.79
CA MET A 126 -8.26 6.21 -14.64
C MET A 126 -9.60 5.95 -13.95
N GLU A 127 -10.63 5.67 -14.75
CA GLU A 127 -11.99 5.50 -14.24
C GLU A 127 -12.13 4.23 -13.40
N MET A 128 -13.07 4.27 -12.45
CA MET A 128 -13.59 3.04 -11.85
C MET A 128 -14.19 2.13 -12.93
N TYR A 129 -14.11 0.82 -12.73
CA TYR A 129 -14.51 -0.17 -13.74
C TYR A 129 -14.93 -1.50 -13.08
N ASP A 130 -15.61 -2.37 -13.85
CA ASP A 130 -15.86 -3.75 -13.42
C ASP A 130 -14.73 -4.66 -13.92
N PRO A 131 -13.87 -5.21 -13.03
CA PRO A 131 -12.76 -6.08 -13.42
C PRO A 131 -13.20 -7.41 -14.04
N ARG A 132 -14.51 -7.72 -14.05
CA ARG A 132 -15.08 -8.86 -14.78
C ARG A 132 -15.37 -8.55 -16.25
N GLU A 133 -15.53 -7.27 -16.60
CA GLU A 133 -15.82 -6.82 -17.96
C GLU A 133 -14.54 -6.46 -18.70
N GLU A 134 -13.62 -5.75 -18.04
CA GLU A 134 -12.34 -5.33 -18.58
C GLU A 134 -11.28 -5.24 -17.49
N LEU A 135 -10.01 -5.36 -17.87
CA LEU A 135 -8.89 -5.29 -16.93
C LEU A 135 -8.04 -4.07 -17.22
N HIS A 136 -7.61 -3.39 -16.17
CA HIS A 136 -6.65 -2.30 -16.23
C HIS A 136 -5.47 -2.59 -15.31
N GLN A 137 -4.32 -2.02 -15.64
CA GLN A 137 -3.16 -2.01 -14.74
C GLN A 137 -3.09 -0.67 -14.01
N HIS A 138 -2.30 -0.60 -12.93
CA HIS A 138 -2.10 0.64 -12.16
C HIS A 138 -3.38 1.33 -11.64
N SER A 139 -4.53 0.65 -11.69
CA SER A 139 -5.79 1.06 -11.07
C SER A 139 -6.06 0.14 -9.88
N PRO A 140 -5.46 0.42 -8.71
CA PRO A 140 -5.31 -0.58 -7.66
C PRO A 140 -6.62 -0.88 -6.94
N ASP A 141 -7.60 0.02 -6.98
CA ASP A 141 -8.97 -0.22 -6.50
C ASP A 141 -9.99 0.09 -7.62
N PRO A 142 -10.62 -0.94 -8.23
CA PRO A 142 -11.65 -0.77 -9.25
C PRO A 142 -12.87 0.06 -8.83
N HIS A 143 -13.08 0.33 -7.52
CA HIS A 143 -14.16 1.20 -7.02
C HIS A 143 -13.78 2.69 -6.90
N ALA A 144 -12.57 3.05 -7.33
CA ALA A 144 -12.07 4.40 -7.28
C ALA A 144 -11.79 4.94 -8.69
N THR A 145 -12.12 6.21 -8.88
CA THR A 145 -11.72 6.99 -10.05
C THR A 145 -10.55 7.89 -9.66
N TYR A 146 -9.48 7.86 -10.45
CA TYR A 146 -8.28 8.68 -10.23
C TYR A 146 -8.11 9.67 -11.37
N LEU A 147 -8.26 10.95 -11.09
CA LEU A 147 -7.90 12.02 -12.02
C LEU A 147 -6.46 12.45 -11.77
N LYS A 148 -5.72 12.69 -12.86
CA LYS A 148 -4.35 13.18 -12.83
C LYS A 148 -4.21 14.44 -13.65
N LEU A 149 -3.71 15.49 -13.02
CA LEU A 149 -3.31 16.73 -13.67
C LEU A 149 -1.80 16.73 -13.80
N ILE A 150 -1.30 16.59 -15.02
CA ILE A 150 0.13 16.75 -15.33
C ILE A 150 0.37 18.22 -15.63
N PHE A 151 1.35 18.82 -14.95
CA PHE A 151 1.68 20.23 -15.16
C PHE A 151 3.14 20.52 -14.83
N ILE A 152 3.57 21.70 -15.25
CA ILE A 152 4.81 22.36 -14.86
C ILE A 152 4.53 23.84 -14.61
N ALA A 153 5.35 24.49 -13.79
CA ALA A 153 5.30 25.92 -13.54
C ALA A 153 6.65 26.43 -12.99
N PRO A 154 6.88 27.74 -12.98
CA PRO A 154 7.96 28.32 -12.17
C PRO A 154 7.68 28.17 -10.67
N PHE A 155 8.74 28.09 -9.86
CA PHE A 155 8.66 28.27 -8.41
C PHE A 155 8.03 29.61 -8.03
N GLY A 156 7.39 29.66 -6.86
CA GLY A 156 6.62 30.80 -6.38
C GLY A 156 5.25 30.96 -7.06
N SER A 157 4.98 30.20 -8.13
CA SER A 157 3.66 30.15 -8.74
C SER A 157 2.64 29.45 -7.82
N LYS A 158 1.36 29.67 -8.11
CA LYS A 158 0.25 28.99 -7.47
C LYS A 158 -0.49 28.13 -8.49
N LEU A 159 -0.81 26.89 -8.12
CA LEU A 159 -1.81 26.09 -8.79
C LEU A 159 -3.15 26.27 -8.07
N LEU A 160 -4.10 26.89 -8.76
CA LEU A 160 -5.45 27.16 -8.28
C LEU A 160 -6.40 26.11 -8.86
N ILE A 161 -7.22 25.51 -8.01
CA ILE A 161 -8.23 24.53 -8.43
C ILE A 161 -9.60 25.03 -8.00
N GLU A 162 -10.60 24.96 -8.88
CA GLU A 162 -12.01 25.19 -8.55
C GLU A 162 -12.86 24.00 -9.00
N GLY A 163 -13.88 23.65 -8.23
CA GLY A 163 -14.72 22.50 -8.54
C GLY A 163 -15.85 22.31 -7.53
N ASP A 164 -16.70 21.33 -7.80
CA ASP A 164 -17.78 20.93 -6.88
C ASP A 164 -17.41 19.66 -6.14
N PHE A 165 -17.78 19.57 -4.86
CA PHE A 165 -17.66 18.34 -4.10
C PHE A 165 -18.40 17.21 -4.85
N PRO A 166 -17.80 16.03 -5.11
CA PRO A 166 -18.47 14.92 -5.77
C PRO A 166 -19.47 14.21 -4.84
N HIS A 167 -20.52 13.59 -5.38
CA HIS A 167 -21.35 12.64 -4.64
C HIS A 167 -20.60 11.32 -4.50
N CYS A 168 -19.83 11.16 -3.43
CA CYS A 168 -19.10 9.94 -3.14
C CYS A 168 -18.92 9.74 -1.62
N ARG A 169 -18.23 8.67 -1.24
CA ARG A 169 -17.86 8.42 0.16
C ARG A 169 -16.64 9.22 0.59
N PHE A 170 -15.63 9.31 -0.26
CA PHE A 170 -14.38 10.00 0.04
C PHE A 170 -13.80 10.64 -1.21
N THR A 171 -13.23 11.83 -1.05
CA THR A 171 -12.37 12.45 -2.06
C THR A 171 -11.19 13.17 -1.43
N ASP A 172 -10.05 13.12 -2.10
CA ASP A 172 -8.88 13.92 -1.74
C ASP A 172 -8.16 14.48 -2.95
N TYR A 173 -7.34 15.50 -2.69
CA TYR A 173 -6.26 15.86 -3.58
C TYR A 173 -4.92 15.53 -2.95
N GLN A 174 -3.96 15.07 -3.75
CA GLN A 174 -2.57 14.94 -3.33
C GLN A 174 -1.62 15.45 -4.41
N ILE A 175 -0.82 16.45 -4.07
CA ILE A 175 0.21 17.03 -4.94
C ILE A 175 1.58 16.45 -4.59
N LEU A 176 2.47 16.32 -5.56
CA LEU A 176 3.89 16.10 -5.25
C LEU A 176 4.36 17.10 -4.20
N GLN A 177 5.09 16.62 -3.20
CA GLN A 177 5.64 17.47 -2.15
C GLN A 177 6.53 18.58 -2.73
N PRO A 178 6.77 19.68 -1.98
CA PRO A 178 7.71 20.72 -2.38
C PRO A 178 9.06 20.14 -2.80
N PHE A 179 9.77 20.85 -3.68
CA PHE A 179 10.98 20.33 -4.29
C PHE A 179 12.06 20.14 -3.22
N ASP A 180 12.38 18.89 -2.91
CA ASP A 180 13.37 18.50 -1.91
C ASP A 180 14.29 17.39 -2.45
N PRO A 181 15.50 17.73 -2.94
CA PRO A 181 16.46 16.74 -3.39
C PRO A 181 16.92 15.73 -2.33
N TYR A 182 16.73 16.00 -1.02
CA TYR A 182 16.98 15.01 0.02
C TYR A 182 15.90 13.92 0.08
N HIS A 183 14.70 14.19 -0.45
CA HIS A 183 13.58 13.26 -0.46
C HIS A 183 13.01 13.17 -1.89
N PRO A 184 13.74 12.56 -2.85
CA PRO A 184 13.30 12.54 -4.25
C PRO A 184 11.94 11.85 -4.41
N VAL A 185 11.11 12.41 -5.30
CA VAL A 185 9.76 11.93 -5.61
C VAL A 185 9.38 12.20 -7.07
N THR A 186 8.71 11.24 -7.71
CA THR A 186 8.29 11.34 -9.13
C THR A 186 6.79 11.10 -9.35
N GLY A 187 6.00 10.99 -8.28
CA GLY A 187 4.59 10.58 -8.40
C GLY A 187 4.39 9.11 -8.77
N ASN A 188 5.46 8.32 -8.69
CA ASN A 188 5.44 6.86 -8.71
C ASN A 188 6.31 6.26 -7.60
N MET A 189 7.36 6.98 -7.19
CA MET A 189 8.36 6.52 -6.25
C MET A 189 8.74 7.64 -5.29
N GLY A 190 9.23 7.28 -4.11
CA GLY A 190 9.70 8.22 -3.11
C GLY A 190 8.74 8.41 -1.95
N VAL A 191 8.80 9.59 -1.34
CA VAL A 191 7.99 9.94 -0.18
C VAL A 191 6.53 10.24 -0.55
N CYS A 192 5.64 10.23 0.46
CA CYS A 192 4.22 10.56 0.26
C CYS A 192 4.03 11.97 -0.30
N GLU A 193 3.02 12.10 -1.14
CA GLU A 193 2.49 13.39 -1.58
C GLU A 193 1.83 14.18 -0.43
N VAL A 194 1.66 15.48 -0.63
CA VAL A 194 1.00 16.38 0.33
C VAL A 194 -0.52 16.33 0.14
N PRO A 195 -1.31 15.94 1.16
CA PRO A 195 -2.73 15.73 1.01
C PRO A 195 -3.60 16.91 1.43
N ILE A 196 -4.80 16.96 0.85
CA ILE A 196 -5.95 17.71 1.35
C ILE A 196 -7.22 16.87 1.13
N VAL A 197 -7.82 16.43 2.24
CA VAL A 197 -9.03 15.60 2.25
C VAL A 197 -10.29 16.45 2.26
N ASP A 198 -11.34 15.91 1.64
CA ASP A 198 -12.67 16.51 1.51
C ASP A 198 -13.17 17.31 2.72
N VAL A 199 -13.16 16.74 3.92
CA VAL A 199 -13.69 17.34 5.15
C VAL A 199 -12.98 18.61 5.59
N ASP A 200 -11.70 18.76 5.21
CA ASP A 200 -10.87 19.91 5.56
C ASP A 200 -11.04 21.08 4.60
N ILE A 201 -11.62 20.85 3.42
CA ILE A 201 -11.85 21.89 2.43
C ILE A 201 -12.99 22.78 2.90
N GLU A 202 -12.74 24.08 2.99
CA GLU A 202 -13.77 25.09 3.16
C GLU A 202 -14.55 25.27 1.86
N PRO A 203 -15.89 25.12 1.90
CA PRO A 203 -16.73 25.44 0.76
C PRO A 203 -16.75 26.96 0.54
N ASP A 204 -17.14 27.37 -0.66
CA ASP A 204 -17.38 28.77 -0.95
C ASP A 204 -18.50 29.37 -0.06
N PRO A 205 -18.54 30.70 0.14
CA PRO A 205 -19.60 31.34 0.92
C PRO A 205 -21.01 30.96 0.43
N GLY A 206 -21.80 30.35 1.32
CA GLY A 206 -23.16 29.90 1.00
C GLY A 206 -23.25 28.48 0.43
N HIS A 207 -22.11 27.79 0.29
CA HIS A 207 -22.03 26.41 -0.16
C HIS A 207 -21.79 25.47 1.02
N VAL A 208 -22.08 24.19 0.81
CA VAL A 208 -21.99 23.14 1.83
C VAL A 208 -20.84 22.21 1.49
N ASN A 209 -19.99 21.92 2.49
CA ASN A 209 -19.12 20.75 2.45
C ASN A 209 -19.91 19.53 2.94
N PRO A 210 -20.27 18.59 2.06
CA PRO A 210 -21.14 17.46 2.38
C PRO A 210 -20.42 16.28 3.02
N PHE A 211 -19.09 16.36 3.16
CA PHE A 211 -18.29 15.26 3.68
C PHE A 211 -18.13 15.28 5.20
N ARG A 212 -18.45 16.41 5.85
CA ARG A 212 -18.40 16.58 7.31
C ARG A 212 -19.52 15.77 7.98
N VAL A 213 -19.25 15.19 9.15
CA VAL A 213 -20.27 14.45 9.91
C VAL A 213 -21.48 15.33 10.17
N GLY A 214 -22.67 14.81 9.88
CA GLY A 214 -23.95 15.51 10.02
C GLY A 214 -24.29 16.48 8.88
N ALA A 215 -23.41 16.67 7.90
CA ALA A 215 -23.67 17.55 6.76
C ALA A 215 -24.72 16.98 5.80
N ASP A 216 -25.41 17.89 5.11
CA ASP A 216 -26.34 17.57 4.04
C ASP A 216 -25.59 17.14 2.77
N ARG A 217 -25.65 15.85 2.45
CA ARG A 217 -25.06 15.27 1.24
C ARG A 217 -25.83 15.57 -0.03
N THR A 218 -27.06 16.08 0.09
CA THR A 218 -27.94 16.42 -1.03
C THR A 218 -27.85 17.89 -1.44
N ALA A 219 -27.07 18.69 -0.71
CA ALA A 219 -26.88 20.11 -0.97
C ALA A 219 -26.45 20.35 -2.43
N GLN A 220 -27.14 21.27 -3.10
CA GLN A 220 -26.86 21.59 -4.51
C GLN A 220 -25.69 22.59 -4.63
N ASN A 221 -25.58 23.53 -3.71
CA ASN A 221 -24.48 24.51 -3.68
C ASN A 221 -23.31 23.89 -2.91
N ARG A 222 -22.28 23.43 -3.61
CA ARG A 222 -21.17 22.65 -3.04
C ARG A 222 -19.81 22.88 -3.71
N HIS A 223 -19.63 24.07 -4.27
CA HIS A 223 -18.38 24.53 -4.87
C HIS A 223 -17.30 24.85 -3.82
N TYR A 224 -16.04 24.71 -4.23
CA TYR A 224 -14.85 25.07 -3.46
C TYR A 224 -13.73 25.59 -4.36
N HIS A 225 -12.77 26.27 -3.72
CA HIS A 225 -11.49 26.65 -4.31
C HIS A 225 -10.33 26.10 -3.49
N LEU A 226 -9.28 25.61 -4.13
CA LEU A 226 -8.01 25.21 -3.52
C LEU A 226 -6.84 26.01 -4.09
N THR A 227 -5.76 26.09 -3.31
CA THR A 227 -4.50 26.69 -3.72
C THR A 227 -3.35 25.76 -3.32
N PHE A 228 -2.48 25.45 -4.29
CA PHE A 228 -1.20 24.83 -4.03
C PHE A 228 -0.10 25.84 -4.34
N GLU A 229 0.67 26.24 -3.32
CA GLU A 229 1.86 27.07 -3.49
C GLU A 229 3.02 26.16 -3.93
N LEU A 230 3.78 26.58 -4.94
CA LEU A 230 4.76 25.73 -5.63
C LEU A 230 6.18 26.15 -5.24
N GLU A 231 6.79 25.42 -4.31
CA GLU A 231 7.98 25.89 -3.58
C GLU A 231 9.09 24.83 -3.50
N ILE A 232 10.28 25.27 -3.11
CA ILE A 232 11.41 24.44 -2.69
C ILE A 232 11.40 24.31 -1.17
N GLY A 233 11.62 23.09 -0.66
CA GLY A 233 11.86 22.88 0.76
C GLY A 233 11.29 21.57 1.29
N ASN A 234 11.46 21.36 2.59
CA ASN A 234 10.96 20.15 3.24
C ASN A 234 9.43 20.20 3.37
N ALA A 235 8.76 19.11 2.99
CA ALA A 235 7.31 19.03 3.00
C ALA A 235 6.70 19.25 4.39
N VAL A 236 7.36 18.76 5.45
CA VAL A 236 6.85 18.83 6.83
C VAL A 236 6.98 20.24 7.39
N ASP A 237 8.08 20.92 7.09
CA ASP A 237 8.29 22.30 7.50
C ASP A 237 7.30 23.26 6.82
N LEU A 238 7.00 23.01 5.54
CA LEU A 238 6.11 23.85 4.72
C LEU A 238 4.62 23.49 4.88
N ASN A 239 4.30 22.27 5.33
CA ASN A 239 2.93 21.79 5.46
C ASN A 239 2.68 21.21 6.86
N PRO A 240 2.04 21.95 7.78
CA PRO A 240 1.65 21.42 9.07
C PRO A 240 0.71 20.20 9.00
N VAL A 241 0.00 20.02 7.87
CA VAL A 241 -0.83 18.83 7.61
C VAL A 241 -0.02 17.55 7.55
N MET A 242 1.29 17.61 7.29
CA MET A 242 2.17 16.45 7.22
C MET A 242 2.51 15.95 8.62
N SER A 243 1.47 15.66 9.41
CA SER A 243 1.51 15.15 10.77
C SER A 243 0.77 13.81 10.81
N PRO A 244 1.50 12.68 10.76
CA PRO A 244 0.89 11.36 10.90
C PRO A 244 0.35 11.09 12.31
N PRO A 245 -0.69 10.24 12.46
CA PRO A 245 -1.43 9.54 11.40
C PRO A 245 -2.59 10.35 10.82
N GLU A 246 -2.85 11.56 11.31
CA GLU A 246 -4.07 12.30 10.96
C GLU A 246 -4.02 12.80 9.52
N TYR A 247 -2.92 13.44 9.14
CA TYR A 247 -2.82 14.19 7.89
C TYR A 247 -3.96 15.20 7.68
N ARG A 248 -4.39 15.87 8.77
CA ARG A 248 -5.55 16.78 8.79
C ARG A 248 -5.15 18.21 9.12
N ALA A 249 -5.68 19.16 8.35
CA ALA A 249 -5.65 20.58 8.67
C ALA A 249 -6.74 21.29 7.86
N GLN A 250 -7.69 21.92 8.55
CA GLN A 250 -8.74 22.71 7.91
C GLN A 250 -8.14 23.85 7.07
N GLY A 251 -8.70 24.10 5.90
CA GLY A 251 -8.31 25.17 5.00
C GLY A 251 -7.84 24.69 3.62
N ASN A 252 -7.80 25.63 2.70
CA ASN A 252 -7.79 25.34 1.25
C ASN A 252 -6.40 25.44 0.61
N THR A 253 -5.35 25.64 1.41
CA THR A 253 -3.98 25.85 0.92
C THR A 253 -3.05 24.73 1.34
N ARG A 254 -2.23 24.25 0.40
CA ARG A 254 -1.09 23.36 0.64
C ARG A 254 0.12 23.86 -0.14
N VAL A 255 1.30 23.36 0.18
CA VAL A 255 2.54 23.63 -0.56
C VAL A 255 2.98 22.34 -1.24
N GLY A 256 3.21 22.39 -2.55
CA GLY A 256 3.69 21.28 -3.36
C GLY A 256 4.82 21.73 -4.28
N SER A 257 5.13 20.92 -5.30
CA SER A 257 6.19 21.22 -6.27
C SER A 257 5.65 21.37 -7.70
N PRO A 258 6.24 22.27 -8.52
CA PRO A 258 5.91 22.38 -9.93
C PRO A 258 6.52 21.27 -10.81
N PHE A 259 7.40 20.43 -10.27
CA PHE A 259 7.97 19.25 -10.97
C PHE A 259 8.42 18.17 -9.98
N GLY A 260 8.55 16.93 -10.45
CA GLY A 260 9.15 15.84 -9.69
C GLY A 260 10.67 15.79 -9.85
N PHE A 261 11.34 15.12 -8.91
CA PHE A 261 12.79 14.88 -8.91
C PHE A 261 13.07 13.39 -8.73
N ALA A 262 13.73 12.77 -9.71
CA ALA A 262 13.94 11.33 -9.70
C ALA A 262 15.04 10.85 -8.74
N GLY A 263 15.85 11.78 -8.22
CA GLY A 263 17.02 11.46 -7.41
C GLY A 263 17.98 10.49 -8.11
N PRO A 264 18.91 9.87 -7.38
CA PRO A 264 19.88 8.95 -7.99
C PRO A 264 19.24 7.73 -8.63
N TRP A 265 18.00 7.40 -8.25
CA TRP A 265 17.26 6.35 -8.92
C TRP A 265 17.13 6.66 -10.41
N GLY A 266 16.67 7.85 -10.80
CA GLY A 266 16.47 8.21 -12.20
C GLY A 266 17.47 9.24 -12.72
N ASP A 267 18.76 9.09 -12.41
CA ASP A 267 19.83 10.01 -12.85
C ASP A 267 19.61 11.48 -12.47
N SER A 268 18.92 11.71 -11.35
CA SER A 268 18.59 13.05 -10.82
C SER A 268 17.83 13.94 -11.80
N VAL A 269 17.11 13.36 -12.76
CA VAL A 269 16.36 14.16 -13.74
C VAL A 269 15.08 14.75 -13.14
N LEU A 270 14.66 15.88 -13.71
CA LEU A 270 13.36 16.48 -13.47
C LEU A 270 12.29 15.84 -14.35
N VAL A 271 11.11 15.64 -13.78
CA VAL A 271 9.92 15.10 -14.48
C VAL A 271 8.72 16.02 -14.24
N PRO A 272 7.65 15.98 -15.05
CA PRO A 272 6.47 16.80 -14.81
C PRO A 272 5.86 16.52 -13.43
N SER A 273 5.25 17.54 -12.81
CA SER A 273 4.49 17.35 -11.58
C SER A 273 3.17 16.65 -11.86
N VAL A 274 2.58 16.10 -10.80
CA VAL A 274 1.23 15.53 -10.84
C VAL A 274 0.45 15.97 -9.60
N LEU A 275 -0.79 16.39 -9.85
CA LEU A 275 -1.83 16.49 -8.83
C LEU A 275 -2.83 15.36 -9.05
N TRP A 276 -3.03 14.56 -8.01
CA TRP A 276 -4.04 13.52 -7.97
C TRP A 276 -5.34 14.09 -7.42
N LEU A 277 -6.46 13.70 -8.01
CA LEU A 277 -7.79 13.74 -7.40
C LEU A 277 -8.31 12.32 -7.33
N ARG A 278 -8.65 11.83 -6.13
CA ARG A 278 -9.18 10.47 -5.95
C ARG A 278 -10.62 10.54 -5.53
N ILE A 279 -11.49 9.79 -6.20
CA ILE A 279 -12.92 9.71 -5.89
C ILE A 279 -13.22 8.24 -5.56
N TYR A 280 -13.44 7.94 -4.28
CA TYR A 280 -13.73 6.59 -3.81
C TYR A 280 -15.22 6.40 -3.57
N ALA A 281 -15.75 5.29 -4.07
CA ALA A 281 -17.14 4.90 -3.91
C ALA A 281 -18.10 6.08 -4.19
N PRO A 282 -18.19 6.55 -5.46
CA PRO A 282 -19.24 7.49 -5.89
C PRO A 282 -20.63 7.05 -5.43
N ASP A 283 -21.66 7.86 -5.50
CA ASP A 283 -23.03 7.36 -5.25
C ASP A 283 -23.54 6.57 -6.47
N ARG A 284 -24.46 5.62 -6.29
CA ARG A 284 -25.07 4.87 -7.41
C ARG A 284 -25.82 5.81 -8.35
N GLY A 285 -25.57 5.67 -9.65
CA GLY A 285 -26.09 6.57 -10.70
C GLY A 285 -25.34 7.90 -10.80
N LYS A 286 -24.23 8.06 -10.07
CA LYS A 286 -23.33 9.23 -10.12
C LYS A 286 -21.91 8.83 -10.52
N GLU A 287 -21.65 7.55 -10.76
CA GLU A 287 -20.39 7.07 -11.32
C GLU A 287 -20.08 7.69 -12.71
N PRO A 288 -18.80 7.78 -13.10
CA PRO A 288 -17.61 7.46 -12.31
C PRO A 288 -17.07 8.67 -11.50
N TYR A 289 -17.59 9.88 -11.75
CA TYR A 289 -17.03 11.14 -11.23
C TYR A 289 -17.79 11.72 -10.03
N GLY A 290 -18.79 11.02 -9.49
CA GLY A 290 -19.65 11.55 -8.43
C GLY A 290 -20.65 12.59 -8.93
N GLY A 291 -20.96 12.59 -10.23
CA GLY A 291 -22.00 13.42 -10.85
C GLY A 291 -21.73 14.93 -10.80
N VAL A 292 -20.46 15.32 -10.86
CA VAL A 292 -19.99 16.71 -10.99
C VAL A 292 -19.05 16.84 -12.18
N GLU A 293 -18.86 18.06 -12.67
CA GLU A 293 -17.88 18.37 -13.72
C GLU A 293 -16.45 18.21 -13.21
N TRP A 294 -15.50 18.09 -14.14
CA TRP A 294 -14.09 18.00 -13.78
C TRP A 294 -13.59 19.35 -13.22
N PRO A 295 -12.75 19.35 -12.17
CA PRO A 295 -12.24 20.59 -11.60
C PRO A 295 -11.42 21.39 -12.62
N LYS A 296 -11.58 22.71 -12.61
CA LYS A 296 -10.79 23.60 -13.45
C LYS A 296 -9.47 23.94 -12.75
N ALA A 297 -8.36 23.87 -13.48
CA ALA A 297 -7.04 24.24 -12.98
C ALA A 297 -6.53 25.54 -13.63
N VAL A 298 -5.86 26.38 -12.84
CA VAL A 298 -5.22 27.63 -13.29
C VAL A 298 -3.87 27.78 -12.63
N LEU A 299 -2.84 28.14 -13.39
CA LEU A 299 -1.55 28.57 -12.84
C LEU A 299 -1.54 30.09 -12.71
N GLN A 300 -0.91 30.59 -11.64
CA GLN A 300 -0.77 32.01 -11.38
C GLN A 300 0.67 32.32 -10.97
N LEU A 301 1.29 33.29 -11.65
CA LEU A 301 2.62 33.80 -11.30
C LEU A 301 2.59 34.59 -9.99
N PRO A 302 3.74 34.79 -9.31
CA PRO A 302 3.82 35.61 -8.09
C PRO A 302 3.23 37.03 -8.23
N THR A 303 3.29 37.59 -9.44
CA THR A 303 2.78 38.91 -9.81
C THR A 303 1.26 38.95 -10.05
N GLY A 304 0.61 37.79 -10.15
CA GLY A 304 -0.84 37.61 -10.20
C GLY A 304 -1.42 37.25 -11.57
N GLU A 305 -0.64 37.34 -12.64
CA GLU A 305 -1.00 36.93 -14.00
C GLU A 305 -1.33 35.44 -14.03
N LYS A 306 -2.40 35.11 -14.77
CA LYS A 306 -2.93 33.75 -14.85
C LYS A 306 -2.63 33.15 -16.22
N PHE A 307 -2.27 31.89 -16.23
CA PHE A 307 -1.93 31.13 -17.42
C PHE A 307 -2.25 29.65 -17.21
N TRP A 308 -2.13 28.88 -18.27
CA TRP A 308 -2.05 27.43 -18.17
C TRP A 308 -0.99 26.91 -19.14
N ILE A 309 -0.25 25.89 -18.74
CA ILE A 309 0.65 25.14 -19.61
C ILE A 309 0.05 23.76 -19.85
N THR A 310 -0.25 23.44 -21.11
CA THR A 310 -0.75 22.12 -21.52
C THR A 310 0.23 21.41 -22.44
N CYS A 311 0.09 20.10 -22.60
CA CYS A 311 0.91 19.28 -23.49
C CYS A 311 0.07 18.22 -24.20
N ASP A 312 0.62 17.67 -25.28
CA ASP A 312 0.17 16.39 -25.79
C ASP A 312 0.60 15.30 -24.81
N LYS A 313 -0.39 14.70 -24.16
CA LYS A 313 -0.25 13.59 -23.22
C LYS A 313 -0.89 12.30 -23.73
N THR A 314 -1.17 12.21 -25.03
CA THR A 314 -1.95 11.10 -25.62
C THR A 314 -1.31 9.74 -25.31
N LYS A 315 0.01 9.63 -25.42
CA LYS A 315 0.74 8.41 -25.08
C LYS A 315 0.66 8.10 -23.58
N ALA A 316 0.89 9.07 -22.70
CA ALA A 316 0.79 8.87 -21.25
C ALA A 316 -0.60 8.41 -20.82
N VAL A 317 -1.65 8.99 -21.43
CA VAL A 317 -3.04 8.59 -21.21
C VAL A 317 -3.27 7.17 -21.69
N HIS A 318 -2.90 6.86 -22.94
CA HIS A 318 -3.03 5.52 -23.50
C HIS A 318 -2.33 4.47 -22.62
N ASP A 319 -1.08 4.68 -22.24
CA ASP A 319 -0.29 3.72 -21.48
C ASP A 319 -0.89 3.43 -20.09
N GLN A 320 -1.56 4.40 -19.47
CA GLN A 320 -2.15 4.26 -18.13
C GLN A 320 -3.62 3.84 -18.11
N THR A 321 -4.34 4.00 -19.21
CA THR A 321 -5.80 3.78 -19.28
C THR A 321 -6.20 2.68 -20.27
N ALA A 322 -5.26 2.16 -21.06
CA ALA A 322 -5.54 1.08 -21.99
C ALA A 322 -5.90 -0.21 -21.22
N PRO A 323 -6.98 -0.89 -21.63
CA PRO A 323 -7.28 -2.23 -21.13
C PRO A 323 -6.13 -3.20 -21.42
N VAL A 324 -5.91 -4.12 -20.51
CA VAL A 324 -4.88 -5.16 -20.60
C VAL A 324 -5.52 -6.54 -20.75
N PRO A 325 -4.87 -7.49 -21.46
CA PRO A 325 -5.43 -8.82 -21.61
C PRO A 325 -5.38 -9.61 -20.30
N HIS A 326 -6.31 -10.56 -20.13
CA HIS A 326 -6.14 -11.60 -19.12
C HIS A 326 -4.83 -12.35 -19.33
N ARG A 327 -4.15 -12.68 -18.24
CA ARG A 327 -2.94 -13.51 -18.27
C ARG A 327 -3.15 -14.80 -17.48
N PRO A 328 -3.59 -15.89 -18.14
CA PRO A 328 -3.73 -17.17 -17.49
C PRO A 328 -2.39 -17.66 -16.95
N VAL A 329 -2.37 -18.14 -15.70
CA VAL A 329 -1.22 -18.81 -15.10
C VAL A 329 -1.71 -20.16 -14.60
N PRO A 330 -1.05 -21.28 -14.93
CA PRO A 330 -1.49 -22.61 -14.52
C PRO A 330 -1.74 -22.70 -13.01
N ARG A 331 -2.86 -23.35 -12.64
CA ARG A 331 -3.27 -23.60 -11.25
C ARG A 331 -2.10 -24.21 -10.46
N ALA A 332 -1.87 -23.70 -9.26
CA ALA A 332 -0.79 -24.14 -8.39
C ALA A 332 -1.20 -23.98 -6.94
N GLU A 333 -0.81 -24.95 -6.11
CA GLU A 333 -0.96 -24.84 -4.65
C GLU A 333 -0.11 -23.67 -4.10
N PRO A 334 -0.51 -23.07 -2.97
CA PRO A 334 0.32 -22.11 -2.26
C PRO A 334 1.74 -22.63 -2.03
N TYR A 335 2.73 -21.78 -2.28
CA TYR A 335 4.09 -22.08 -1.90
C TYR A 335 4.21 -22.19 -0.37
N PRO A 336 5.21 -22.91 0.17
CA PRO A 336 5.39 -23.05 1.62
C PRO A 336 5.40 -21.70 2.36
N PHE A 337 6.05 -20.66 1.81
CA PHE A 337 6.09 -19.33 2.42
C PHE A 337 4.73 -18.60 2.44
N GLN A 338 3.78 -19.01 1.59
CA GLN A 338 2.41 -18.47 1.56
C GLN A 338 1.47 -19.20 2.51
N GLY A 339 1.98 -20.23 3.20
CA GLY A 339 1.25 -21.17 4.00
C GLY A 339 0.53 -20.57 5.23
N PRO A 340 0.01 -21.43 6.11
CA PRO A 340 -0.84 -21.04 7.24
C PRO A 340 -0.18 -20.13 8.28
N THR A 341 1.13 -19.92 8.21
CA THR A 341 1.85 -19.06 9.16
C THR A 341 2.00 -17.61 8.69
N LEU A 342 1.84 -17.35 7.39
CA LEU A 342 1.96 -15.99 6.84
C LEU A 342 0.64 -15.25 7.06
N GLY A 343 0.66 -14.13 7.78
CA GLY A 343 -0.45 -13.19 7.84
C GLY A 343 -0.37 -12.20 6.69
N TRP A 344 -0.13 -10.94 7.02
CA TRP A 344 -0.08 -9.82 6.10
C TRP A 344 1.22 -9.04 6.23
N PHE A 345 1.69 -8.48 5.12
CA PHE A 345 2.68 -7.42 5.13
C PHE A 345 1.96 -6.09 5.31
N LYS A 346 2.41 -5.28 6.27
CA LYS A 346 2.05 -3.87 6.34
C LYS A 346 2.83 -3.11 5.26
N MET A 347 2.15 -2.26 4.48
CA MET A 347 2.79 -1.47 3.43
C MET A 347 3.21 -0.09 3.96
N PHE A 348 4.50 0.23 3.86
CA PHE A 348 5.08 1.57 4.12
C PHE A 348 5.59 2.26 2.83
N GLY A 349 5.11 1.76 1.69
CA GLY A 349 5.56 2.07 0.33
C GLY A 349 5.31 0.87 -0.59
N ILE A 350 4.82 1.12 -1.80
CA ILE A 350 4.47 0.06 -2.76
C ILE A 350 5.73 -0.72 -3.18
N ASP A 351 6.79 -0.01 -3.53
CA ASP A 351 8.10 -0.54 -3.87
C ASP A 351 8.73 -1.30 -2.68
N LEU A 352 8.67 -0.73 -1.47
CA LEU A 352 9.18 -1.38 -0.27
C LEU A 352 8.48 -2.72 0.00
N VAL A 353 7.14 -2.76 0.00
CA VAL A 353 6.44 -4.03 0.28
C VAL A 353 6.69 -5.08 -0.81
N MET A 354 6.91 -4.66 -2.06
CA MET A 354 7.33 -5.56 -3.13
C MET A 354 8.73 -6.12 -2.88
N MET A 355 9.69 -5.29 -2.46
CA MET A 355 11.04 -5.73 -2.06
C MET A 355 10.99 -6.68 -0.86
N GLU A 356 10.21 -6.36 0.16
CA GLU A 356 10.06 -7.17 1.37
C GLU A 356 9.40 -8.52 1.07
N ALA A 357 8.30 -8.55 0.32
CA ALA A 357 7.63 -9.79 -0.07
C ALA A 357 8.56 -10.68 -0.92
N ASN A 358 9.34 -10.08 -1.83
CA ASN A 358 10.32 -10.80 -2.62
C ASN A 358 11.49 -11.32 -1.78
N ALA A 359 12.01 -10.53 -0.85
CA ALA A 359 13.08 -10.97 0.03
C ALA A 359 12.61 -12.07 1.00
N TYR A 360 11.40 -11.94 1.55
CA TYR A 360 10.81 -12.96 2.43
C TYR A 360 10.77 -14.34 1.77
N MET A 361 10.33 -14.43 0.51
CA MET A 361 10.25 -15.72 -0.19
C MET A 361 11.62 -16.31 -0.56
N ASN A 362 12.67 -15.48 -0.63
CA ASN A 362 14.03 -15.91 -0.98
C ASN A 362 14.95 -16.06 0.25
N ALA A 363 14.50 -15.65 1.43
CA ALA A 363 15.24 -15.74 2.69
C ALA A 363 14.89 -17.02 3.47
N GLU A 364 15.77 -17.40 4.39
CA GLU A 364 15.53 -18.51 5.32
C GLU A 364 14.19 -18.34 6.08
N PRO A 365 13.43 -19.43 6.31
CA PRO A 365 13.74 -20.82 5.95
C PRO A 365 13.28 -21.22 4.53
N TRP A 366 12.78 -20.29 3.71
CA TRP A 366 12.13 -20.59 2.44
C TRP A 366 13.10 -20.63 1.25
N GLY A 367 14.10 -19.75 1.27
CA GLY A 367 15.17 -19.66 0.27
C GLY A 367 16.56 -19.68 0.90
N ALA A 368 17.57 -19.36 0.10
CA ALA A 368 18.97 -19.49 0.47
C ALA A 368 19.58 -18.24 1.13
N ASN A 369 18.86 -17.11 1.12
CA ASN A 369 19.41 -15.86 1.62
C ASN A 369 19.31 -15.78 3.15
N ASP A 370 20.39 -15.31 3.79
CA ASP A 370 20.36 -14.97 5.22
C ASP A 370 19.35 -13.84 5.48
N ILE A 371 18.43 -14.08 6.41
CA ILE A 371 17.32 -13.15 6.69
C ILE A 371 17.81 -11.79 7.18
N SER A 372 18.86 -11.75 8.00
CA SER A 372 19.40 -10.51 8.56
C SER A 372 20.01 -9.64 7.47
N THR A 373 20.75 -10.28 6.57
CA THR A 373 21.39 -9.65 5.41
C THR A 373 20.34 -9.09 4.46
N ALA A 374 19.34 -9.89 4.07
CA ALA A 374 18.27 -9.45 3.18
C ALA A 374 17.49 -8.26 3.76
N ARG A 375 17.19 -8.28 5.07
CA ARG A 375 16.54 -7.18 5.76
C ARG A 375 17.38 -5.91 5.75
N LYS A 376 18.67 -6.03 6.08
CA LYS A 376 19.61 -4.90 6.09
C LYS A 376 19.75 -4.27 4.70
N GLU A 377 19.88 -5.09 3.66
CA GLU A 377 20.02 -4.63 2.28
C GLU A 377 18.82 -3.77 1.85
N ILE A 378 17.59 -4.19 2.18
CA ILE A 378 16.38 -3.39 1.91
C ILE A 378 16.44 -2.04 2.61
N ARG A 379 16.77 -2.02 3.92
CA ARG A 379 16.84 -0.77 4.69
C ARG A 379 17.90 0.18 4.13
N ASP A 380 19.07 -0.35 3.82
CA ASP A 380 20.18 0.45 3.27
C ASP A 380 19.83 1.00 1.89
N PHE A 381 19.21 0.19 1.04
CA PHE A 381 18.76 0.61 -0.30
C PHE A 381 17.73 1.73 -0.21
N TYR A 382 16.68 1.55 0.58
CA TYR A 382 15.59 2.51 0.70
C TYR A 382 16.06 3.86 1.28
N ARG A 383 17.00 3.80 2.25
CA ARG A 383 17.66 4.99 2.79
C ARG A 383 18.57 5.66 1.77
N LEU A 384 19.29 4.89 0.95
CA LEU A 384 20.23 5.43 -0.02
C LEU A 384 19.54 6.17 -1.18
N PHE A 385 18.44 5.62 -1.70
CA PHE A 385 17.79 6.15 -2.91
C PHE A 385 16.74 7.23 -2.65
N TRP A 386 15.93 7.10 -1.59
CA TRP A 386 14.82 8.02 -1.30
C TRP A 386 14.92 8.67 0.07
N ASN A 387 16.01 8.45 0.80
CA ASN A 387 16.18 8.88 2.18
C ASN A 387 15.06 8.37 3.11
N ARG A 388 14.39 7.25 2.76
CA ARG A 388 13.24 6.71 3.49
C ARG A 388 13.63 5.61 4.48
N GLY A 389 12.81 5.45 5.53
CA GLY A 389 12.92 4.37 6.51
C GLY A 389 12.51 4.80 7.93
N ALA A 390 12.33 3.84 8.83
CA ALA A 390 11.84 4.10 10.19
C ALA A 390 12.67 5.12 11.01
N ASN A 391 13.97 5.25 10.72
CA ASN A 391 14.89 6.18 11.38
C ASN A 391 15.33 7.34 10.46
N ALA A 392 14.63 7.55 9.35
CA ALA A 392 14.85 8.70 8.48
C ALA A 392 14.30 9.98 9.10
N ASP A 393 14.77 11.12 8.60
CA ASP A 393 14.16 12.41 8.90
C ASP A 393 12.82 12.54 8.15
N PRO A 394 11.82 13.24 8.71
CA PRO A 394 10.56 13.50 8.01
C PRO A 394 10.74 14.26 6.69
N PRO A 395 9.91 13.97 5.66
CA PRO A 395 8.82 12.98 5.64
C PRO A 395 9.29 11.55 5.31
N GLY A 396 10.60 11.29 5.27
CA GLY A 396 11.17 9.99 4.89
C GLY A 396 10.77 8.82 5.80
N ASN A 397 10.30 9.09 7.02
CA ASN A 397 9.86 8.10 8.00
C ASN A 397 8.34 7.90 8.09
N TYR A 398 7.55 8.53 7.22
CA TYR A 398 6.09 8.43 7.23
C TYR A 398 5.57 7.19 6.52
N GLU A 399 4.45 6.64 7.02
CA GLU A 399 3.84 5.41 6.49
C GLU A 399 3.68 5.42 4.98
N CYS A 400 2.99 6.43 4.45
CA CYS A 400 2.72 6.47 3.02
C CYS A 400 3.99 6.79 2.22
N GLY A 401 4.16 6.07 1.12
CA GLY A 401 5.08 6.43 0.04
C GLY A 401 4.33 7.09 -1.11
N ALA A 402 5.05 7.47 -2.16
CA ALA A 402 4.44 8.02 -3.36
C ALA A 402 3.30 7.14 -3.89
N THR A 403 2.29 7.75 -4.50
CA THR A 403 1.04 7.18 -5.04
C THR A 403 0.01 6.68 -4.01
N CYS A 404 0.43 6.31 -2.80
CA CYS A 404 -0.48 5.88 -1.73
C CYS A 404 -1.42 7.02 -1.33
N CYS A 405 -2.65 6.68 -0.91
CA CYS A 405 -3.53 7.65 -0.26
C CYS A 405 -3.13 7.76 1.20
N ASN A 406 -2.83 8.97 1.69
CA ASN A 406 -2.32 9.20 3.04
C ASN A 406 -3.32 8.80 4.14
N TYR A 407 -4.60 8.67 3.79
CA TYR A 407 -5.68 8.28 4.69
C TYR A 407 -5.97 6.78 4.67
N ILE A 408 -5.24 5.98 3.88
CA ILE A 408 -5.44 4.53 3.78
C ILE A 408 -4.23 3.80 4.34
N SER A 409 -4.49 2.95 5.33
CA SER A 409 -3.54 1.93 5.77
C SER A 409 -3.74 0.65 4.95
N TYR A 410 -2.66 0.19 4.30
CA TYR A 410 -2.71 -0.99 3.43
C TYR A 410 -2.07 -2.22 4.07
N LEU A 411 -2.73 -3.36 3.90
CA LEU A 411 -2.15 -4.69 4.16
C LEU A 411 -2.10 -5.49 2.86
N VAL A 412 -1.02 -6.24 2.65
CA VAL A 412 -0.81 -7.02 1.42
C VAL A 412 -0.40 -8.45 1.73
N ARG A 413 -0.95 -9.40 0.98
CA ARG A 413 -0.55 -10.81 1.05
C ARG A 413 -0.60 -11.44 -0.34
N SER A 414 0.45 -12.17 -0.72
CA SER A 414 0.42 -13.00 -1.93
C SER A 414 -0.05 -14.41 -1.62
N ILE A 415 -0.84 -15.00 -2.52
CA ILE A 415 -1.27 -16.40 -2.42
C ILE A 415 -1.46 -17.01 -3.83
N ALA A 416 -1.41 -18.33 -3.92
CA ALA A 416 -1.78 -19.09 -5.10
C ALA A 416 -3.04 -19.94 -4.85
N LEU A 417 -3.89 -20.07 -5.87
CA LEU A 417 -5.08 -20.90 -5.85
C LEU A 417 -4.87 -22.18 -6.68
N GLY A 418 -4.89 -23.32 -5.98
CA GLY A 418 -4.82 -24.66 -6.54
C GLY A 418 -6.07 -25.06 -7.32
N LYS A 419 -6.13 -26.34 -7.71
CA LYS A 419 -7.28 -26.94 -8.40
C LYS A 419 -8.24 -27.55 -7.37
N ASN A 420 -9.54 -27.36 -7.55
CA ASN A 420 -10.60 -27.79 -6.61
C ASN A 420 -10.34 -27.26 -5.19
N LYS A 421 -9.82 -26.04 -5.10
CA LYS A 421 -9.45 -25.37 -3.86
C LYS A 421 -10.17 -24.05 -3.77
N VAL A 422 -10.36 -23.58 -2.54
CA VAL A 422 -10.90 -22.26 -2.24
C VAL A 422 -9.99 -21.55 -1.25
N ILE A 423 -9.88 -20.23 -1.42
CA ILE A 423 -9.34 -19.34 -0.39
C ILE A 423 -10.55 -18.74 0.32
N VAL A 424 -10.54 -18.78 1.65
CA VAL A 424 -11.58 -18.15 2.46
C VAL A 424 -10.93 -17.08 3.33
N ILE A 425 -11.56 -15.91 3.45
CA ILE A 425 -11.16 -14.87 4.40
C ILE A 425 -12.31 -14.65 5.37
N THR A 426 -12.01 -14.70 6.66
CA THR A 426 -12.94 -14.39 7.75
C THR A 426 -12.45 -13.17 8.53
N GLY A 427 -13.36 -12.48 9.20
CA GLY A 427 -13.07 -11.30 10.02
C GLY A 427 -14.35 -10.56 10.38
N THR A 428 -14.21 -9.46 11.12
CA THR A 428 -15.29 -8.50 11.38
C THR A 428 -15.14 -7.30 10.46
N LEU A 429 -16.24 -6.83 9.88
CA LEU A 429 -16.27 -5.62 9.09
C LEU A 429 -16.45 -4.41 10.03
N PRO A 430 -15.57 -3.40 10.00
CA PRO A 430 -15.74 -2.19 10.80
C PRO A 430 -16.99 -1.40 10.38
N GLU A 431 -17.54 -0.60 11.29
CA GLU A 431 -18.65 0.30 10.96
C GLU A 431 -18.20 1.40 9.98
N PHE A 432 -19.00 1.64 8.94
CA PHE A 432 -18.71 2.60 7.88
C PHE A 432 -19.96 3.41 7.50
N PRO A 433 -19.80 4.63 6.96
CA PRO A 433 -20.94 5.43 6.51
C PRO A 433 -21.59 4.82 5.28
N LYS A 434 -22.92 4.72 5.32
CA LYS A 434 -23.73 4.36 4.14
C LYS A 434 -23.90 5.60 3.27
N THR A 435 -23.40 5.52 2.04
CA THR A 435 -23.35 6.65 1.09
C THR A 435 -23.79 6.28 -0.32
N ARG A 436 -23.71 5.00 -0.67
CA ARG A 436 -23.86 4.49 -2.03
C ARG A 436 -25.28 4.66 -2.59
N ASN A 437 -26.30 4.87 -1.77
CA ASN A 437 -27.68 5.10 -2.23
C ASN A 437 -28.10 6.56 -2.06
N SER A 438 -27.14 7.50 -2.07
CA SER A 438 -27.38 8.92 -1.86
C SER A 438 -28.07 9.22 -0.54
N GLU A 439 -27.62 8.54 0.52
CA GLU A 439 -28.01 8.83 1.89
C GLU A 439 -27.81 10.34 2.16
N PRO A 440 -28.80 11.02 2.78
CA PRO A 440 -28.84 12.47 2.83
C PRO A 440 -27.88 13.09 3.85
N ILE A 441 -27.34 12.28 4.76
CA ILE A 441 -26.51 12.74 5.87
C ILE A 441 -25.23 11.92 5.89
N MET A 442 -24.09 12.60 6.04
CA MET A 442 -22.83 11.91 6.27
C MET A 442 -22.71 11.46 7.73
N THR A 443 -22.65 10.16 7.99
CA THR A 443 -22.46 9.63 9.35
C THR A 443 -20.98 9.40 9.66
N SER A 444 -20.62 9.38 10.95
CA SER A 444 -19.30 8.89 11.41
C SER A 444 -19.18 7.37 11.24
N GLY A 445 -18.02 6.80 11.57
CA GLY A 445 -17.79 5.35 11.59
C GLY A 445 -16.45 4.98 12.21
N GLU A 446 -16.11 3.70 12.18
CA GLU A 446 -14.80 3.17 12.55
C GLU A 446 -13.80 3.29 11.38
N VAL A 447 -14.32 3.21 10.15
CA VAL A 447 -13.61 3.50 8.90
C VAL A 447 -14.45 4.39 7.99
N ARG A 448 -13.78 5.12 7.09
CA ARG A 448 -14.46 5.87 6.03
C ARG A 448 -14.74 4.99 4.83
N TYR A 449 -13.89 4.02 4.56
CA TYR A 449 -13.97 3.08 3.44
C TYR A 449 -13.14 1.84 3.76
N PHE A 450 -13.62 0.69 3.31
CA PHE A 450 -12.90 -0.58 3.40
C PHE A 450 -12.99 -1.32 2.07
N SER A 451 -11.89 -1.91 1.62
CA SER A 451 -11.91 -2.81 0.47
C SER A 451 -10.89 -3.93 0.53
N ILE A 452 -11.18 -5.02 -0.20
CA ILE A 452 -10.26 -6.11 -0.49
C ILE A 452 -10.22 -6.28 -2.00
N THR A 453 -9.05 -6.08 -2.59
CA THR A 453 -8.82 -6.28 -4.02
C THR A 453 -7.86 -7.44 -4.22
N HIS A 454 -8.17 -8.37 -5.11
CA HIS A 454 -7.22 -9.36 -5.58
C HIS A 454 -6.71 -8.98 -6.96
N GLN A 455 -5.39 -8.95 -7.10
CA GLN A 455 -4.74 -8.48 -8.29
C GLN A 455 -3.58 -9.39 -8.71
N GLN A 456 -3.51 -9.65 -10.00
CA GLN A 456 -2.36 -10.29 -10.61
C GLN A 456 -1.23 -9.26 -10.66
N GLY A 457 -0.31 -9.35 -9.71
CA GLY A 457 0.89 -8.53 -9.70
C GLY A 457 1.89 -8.91 -10.79
N SER A 458 2.88 -8.05 -11.00
CA SER A 458 4.17 -8.44 -11.57
C SER A 458 4.85 -9.36 -10.55
N GLY A 459 4.53 -10.65 -10.58
CA GLY A 459 5.09 -11.61 -9.63
C GLY A 459 6.61 -11.43 -9.57
N GLY A 460 7.17 -11.29 -8.35
CA GLY A 460 8.57 -10.99 -8.07
C GLY A 460 9.62 -11.98 -8.61
N LEU A 461 9.31 -12.79 -9.61
CA LEU A 461 10.21 -13.63 -10.38
C LEU A 461 9.66 -13.75 -11.81
N GLY A 462 9.94 -12.76 -12.68
CA GLY A 462 9.85 -12.92 -14.13
C GLY A 462 8.94 -11.95 -14.89
N LYS A 463 9.54 -11.25 -15.86
CA LYS A 463 9.00 -10.76 -17.16
C LYS A 463 7.46 -10.67 -17.23
N SER A 464 6.86 -9.82 -16.40
CA SER A 464 5.49 -9.35 -16.61
C SER A 464 5.59 -7.98 -17.23
N GLU A 465 4.95 -7.79 -18.38
CA GLU A 465 4.83 -6.45 -18.96
C GLU A 465 3.92 -5.59 -18.08
N TYR A 466 2.79 -6.14 -17.62
CA TYR A 466 1.81 -5.43 -16.79
C TYR A 466 2.04 -5.62 -15.30
N THR A 467 1.64 -4.64 -14.49
CA THR A 467 1.76 -4.69 -13.03
C THR A 467 0.41 -4.41 -12.35
N SER A 468 0.17 -5.09 -11.21
CA SER A 468 -0.99 -4.86 -10.34
C SER A 468 -2.34 -4.79 -11.07
N VAL A 469 -2.69 -5.85 -11.81
CA VAL A 469 -3.94 -5.95 -12.59
C VAL A 469 -5.03 -6.59 -11.71
N PRO A 470 -6.06 -5.85 -11.24
CA PRO A 470 -7.14 -6.40 -10.44
C PRO A 470 -8.00 -7.38 -11.23
N HIS A 471 -8.27 -8.55 -10.67
CA HIS A 471 -9.27 -9.50 -11.22
C HIS A 471 -10.59 -9.44 -10.44
N GLY A 472 -10.62 -8.68 -9.34
CA GLY A 472 -11.81 -8.43 -8.55
C GLY A 472 -11.51 -7.55 -7.34
N SER A 473 -12.52 -6.80 -6.92
CA SER A 473 -12.51 -5.98 -5.71
C SER A 473 -13.85 -6.13 -5.00
N LEU A 474 -13.83 -6.08 -3.67
CA LEU A 474 -15.02 -5.97 -2.84
C LEU A 474 -14.83 -4.75 -1.94
N MET A 475 -15.80 -3.84 -1.95
CA MET A 475 -15.89 -2.78 -0.94
C MET A 475 -16.92 -3.12 0.14
N ASP A 476 -16.84 -2.42 1.27
CA ASP A 476 -17.64 -2.66 2.48
C ASP A 476 -19.13 -2.99 2.25
N ASP A 477 -19.87 -2.21 1.47
CA ASP A 477 -21.32 -2.38 1.26
C ASP A 477 -21.69 -3.54 0.31
N GLU A 478 -20.70 -4.21 -0.26
CA GLU A 478 -20.84 -5.40 -1.11
C GLU A 478 -20.67 -6.70 -0.30
N ILE A 479 -20.04 -6.61 0.87
CA ILE A 479 -19.72 -7.75 1.73
C ILE A 479 -20.96 -8.14 2.56
N VAL A 480 -21.30 -9.42 2.50
CA VAL A 480 -22.31 -10.05 3.35
C VAL A 480 -21.73 -10.26 4.74
N VAL A 481 -22.47 -9.82 5.76
CA VAL A 481 -22.12 -10.02 7.18
C VAL A 481 -23.27 -10.65 7.95
N ASN A 482 -22.96 -11.29 9.08
CA ASN A 482 -23.93 -11.78 10.05
C ASN A 482 -24.37 -10.67 11.04
N GLU A 483 -25.13 -11.02 12.07
CA GLU A 483 -25.62 -10.08 13.10
C GLU A 483 -24.51 -9.46 13.97
N ASN A 484 -23.32 -10.05 13.98
CA ASN A 484 -22.13 -9.57 14.69
C ASN A 484 -21.17 -8.79 13.76
N ASN A 485 -21.59 -8.44 12.54
CA ASN A 485 -20.73 -7.86 11.49
C ASN A 485 -19.56 -8.76 11.03
N GLU A 486 -19.63 -10.07 11.28
CA GLU A 486 -18.61 -11.01 10.83
C GLU A 486 -18.88 -11.45 9.38
N TYR A 487 -17.83 -11.57 8.57
CA TYR A 487 -17.91 -11.94 7.16
C TYR A 487 -17.21 -13.26 6.84
N ILE A 488 -17.67 -13.89 5.75
CA ILE A 488 -16.96 -14.96 5.04
C ILE A 488 -16.87 -14.53 3.57
N ILE A 489 -15.63 -14.34 3.08
CA ILE A 489 -15.36 -14.09 1.66
C ILE A 489 -14.68 -15.33 1.07
N VAL A 490 -15.27 -15.90 0.02
CA VAL A 490 -14.76 -17.08 -0.68
C VAL A 490 -14.27 -16.69 -2.06
N PHE A 491 -13.01 -17.00 -2.35
CA PHE A 491 -12.43 -16.90 -3.67
C PHE A 491 -12.29 -18.30 -4.27
N SER A 492 -12.88 -18.48 -5.45
CA SER A 492 -12.67 -19.65 -6.28
C SER A 492 -12.87 -19.27 -7.74
N ARG A 493 -12.60 -20.20 -8.65
CA ARG A 493 -13.03 -20.04 -10.03
C ARG A 493 -14.50 -20.42 -10.15
N GLU A 494 -15.20 -19.84 -11.13
CA GLU A 494 -16.64 -20.01 -11.34
C GLU A 494 -17.00 -21.49 -11.52
N GLU A 495 -16.20 -22.23 -12.27
CA GLU A 495 -16.39 -23.68 -12.46
C GLU A 495 -16.04 -24.53 -11.23
N GLU A 496 -15.37 -23.95 -10.24
CA GLU A 496 -14.98 -24.59 -8.96
C GLU A 496 -15.73 -23.98 -7.76
N ARG A 497 -16.75 -23.14 -8.00
CA ARG A 497 -17.52 -22.46 -6.97
C ARG A 497 -18.25 -23.47 -6.08
N PRO A 498 -18.00 -23.48 -4.75
CA PRO A 498 -18.78 -24.28 -3.81
C PRO A 498 -20.27 -23.96 -3.95
N HIS A 499 -21.13 -24.98 -3.97
CA HIS A 499 -22.57 -24.74 -4.14
C HIS A 499 -23.20 -23.96 -2.97
N ASN A 500 -22.60 -23.96 -1.78
CA ASN A 500 -23.02 -23.21 -0.60
C ASN A 500 -22.28 -21.87 -0.42
N ALA A 501 -21.40 -21.46 -1.35
CA ALA A 501 -20.79 -20.13 -1.36
C ALA A 501 -21.76 -19.09 -1.93
N ARG A 502 -22.85 -18.81 -1.20
CA ARG A 502 -23.93 -17.90 -1.61
C ARG A 502 -24.29 -16.89 -0.53
N ARG A 503 -24.91 -15.79 -0.95
CA ARG A 503 -25.34 -14.70 -0.06
C ARG A 503 -26.34 -15.17 0.98
N GLU A 504 -27.26 -16.06 0.61
CA GLU A 504 -28.23 -16.69 1.53
C GLU A 504 -27.57 -17.57 2.61
N ASN A 505 -26.36 -18.06 2.37
CA ASN A 505 -25.56 -18.80 3.34
C ASN A 505 -24.68 -17.90 4.21
N GLY A 506 -24.74 -16.57 4.05
CA GLY A 506 -23.86 -15.62 4.74
C GLY A 506 -22.48 -15.47 4.07
N VAL A 507 -22.33 -15.90 2.81
CA VAL A 507 -21.04 -15.94 2.11
C VAL A 507 -21.02 -14.93 0.96
N THR A 508 -19.96 -14.13 0.91
CA THR A 508 -19.61 -13.32 -0.27
C THR A 508 -18.68 -14.13 -1.15
N TRP A 509 -19.07 -14.40 -2.41
CA TRP A 509 -18.22 -15.11 -3.35
C TRP A 509 -17.64 -14.16 -4.38
N GLN A 510 -16.36 -14.32 -4.70
CA GLN A 510 -15.65 -13.57 -5.74
C GLN A 510 -14.90 -14.51 -6.69
N GLU A 511 -15.04 -14.24 -7.99
CA GLU A 511 -14.29 -14.93 -9.04
C GLU A 511 -12.80 -14.63 -8.89
N TRP A 512 -11.98 -15.67 -8.75
CA TRP A 512 -10.54 -15.51 -8.62
C TRP A 512 -9.87 -15.03 -9.91
N GLY A 513 -10.32 -15.50 -11.06
CA GLY A 513 -9.74 -15.23 -12.36
C GLY A 513 -8.75 -16.33 -12.83
N PRO A 514 -8.19 -16.15 -14.04
CA PRO A 514 -7.45 -17.20 -14.73
C PRO A 514 -6.00 -17.39 -14.26
N SER A 515 -5.50 -16.52 -13.37
CA SER A 515 -4.16 -16.66 -12.78
C SER A 515 -4.19 -17.60 -11.57
N SER A 516 -3.15 -18.40 -11.37
CA SER A 516 -2.96 -19.11 -10.10
C SER A 516 -2.52 -18.19 -8.98
N ARG A 517 -1.56 -17.30 -9.22
CA ARG A 517 -0.97 -16.42 -8.21
C ARG A 517 -1.50 -15.00 -8.31
N GLN A 518 -1.92 -14.44 -7.18
CA GLN A 518 -2.32 -13.03 -7.05
C GLN A 518 -1.89 -12.47 -5.70
N GLY A 519 -1.86 -11.14 -5.60
CA GLY A 519 -1.77 -10.40 -4.36
C GLY A 519 -3.16 -9.95 -3.92
N LEU A 520 -3.44 -10.05 -2.64
CA LEU A 520 -4.56 -9.40 -1.98
C LEU A 520 -4.07 -8.08 -1.40
N VAL A 521 -4.83 -7.02 -1.64
CA VAL A 521 -4.62 -5.69 -1.04
C VAL A 521 -5.86 -5.34 -0.25
N PHE A 522 -5.66 -5.12 1.04
CA PHE A 522 -6.67 -4.68 1.98
C PHE A 522 -6.48 -3.19 2.26
N ARG A 523 -7.55 -2.41 2.22
CA ARG A 523 -7.55 -0.96 2.47
C ARG A 523 -8.38 -0.64 3.69
N TRP A 524 -7.76 0.01 4.66
CA TRP A 524 -8.42 0.56 5.84
C TRP A 524 -8.31 2.08 5.80
N MET A 525 -9.39 2.76 5.42
CA MET A 525 -9.38 4.22 5.32
C MET A 525 -9.77 4.88 6.64
N SER A 526 -8.83 5.61 7.23
CA SER A 526 -9.01 6.38 8.46
C SER A 526 -8.97 7.88 8.15
N VAL A 527 -10.06 8.58 8.42
CA VAL A 527 -10.11 10.05 8.35
C VAL A 527 -10.42 10.56 9.76
N ILE A 528 -9.33 10.76 10.53
CA ILE A 528 -9.35 11.01 11.98
C ILE A 528 -9.90 12.41 12.27
N PRO A 529 -10.80 12.62 13.25
CA PRO A 529 -11.29 11.65 14.24
C PRO A 529 -12.61 10.98 13.88
N ASP A 530 -13.29 11.43 12.84
CA ASP A 530 -14.68 11.09 12.55
C ASP A 530 -14.89 9.67 12.00
N TRP A 531 -13.85 9.14 11.34
CA TRP A 531 -13.80 7.78 10.82
C TRP A 531 -12.52 7.11 11.25
N TYR A 532 -12.48 6.67 12.50
CA TYR A 532 -11.27 6.18 13.12
C TYR A 532 -11.55 5.16 14.23
N PHE A 533 -10.80 4.06 14.18
CA PHE A 533 -10.85 3.02 15.20
C PHE A 533 -9.49 2.87 15.90
N PRO A 534 -9.21 3.66 16.96
CA PRO A 534 -7.87 3.72 17.55
C PRO A 534 -7.36 2.38 18.08
N GLU A 535 -8.23 1.47 18.53
CA GLU A 535 -7.81 0.19 19.10
C GLU A 535 -7.32 -0.80 18.03
N TYR A 536 -7.92 -0.79 16.83
CA TYR A 536 -7.72 -1.86 15.84
C TYR A 536 -7.22 -1.38 14.48
N ALA A 537 -7.22 -0.07 14.20
CA ALA A 537 -6.79 0.44 12.91
C ALA A 537 -5.30 0.14 12.68
N PRO A 538 -4.91 -0.39 11.51
CA PRO A 538 -3.54 -0.82 11.23
C PRO A 538 -2.62 0.33 10.81
N HIS A 539 -2.82 1.54 11.34
CA HIS A 539 -2.01 2.73 11.03
C HIS A 539 -0.71 2.77 11.84
N GLU A 540 0.20 3.66 11.47
CA GLU A 540 1.57 3.73 12.01
C GLU A 540 1.71 3.96 13.51
N THR A 541 0.67 4.40 14.23
CA THR A 541 0.74 4.45 15.70
C THR A 541 0.58 3.05 16.31
N ASN A 542 -0.31 2.23 15.76
CA ASN A 542 -0.55 0.85 16.20
C ASN A 542 0.44 -0.14 15.58
N ILE A 543 0.90 0.14 14.35
CA ILE A 543 1.89 -0.64 13.62
C ILE A 543 3.00 0.31 13.15
N PRO A 544 3.89 0.77 14.04
CA PRO A 544 5.01 1.63 13.66
C PRO A 544 5.90 0.98 12.62
N TRP A 545 6.50 1.78 11.73
CA TRP A 545 7.41 1.26 10.70
C TRP A 545 8.49 0.36 11.31
N SER A 546 9.12 0.79 12.40
CA SER A 546 10.19 0.07 13.10
C SER A 546 9.81 -1.36 13.54
N THR A 547 8.54 -1.65 13.79
CA THR A 547 8.06 -2.98 14.21
C THR A 547 7.17 -3.65 13.16
N GLY A 548 6.59 -2.90 12.23
CA GLY A 548 5.62 -3.37 11.26
C GLY A 548 6.19 -3.80 9.92
N ALA A 549 7.28 -3.18 9.46
CA ALA A 549 7.87 -3.50 8.17
C ALA A 549 8.78 -4.73 8.30
N TRP A 550 8.66 -5.70 7.39
CA TRP A 550 9.39 -6.97 7.49
C TRP A 550 10.91 -6.78 7.47
N SER A 551 11.38 -5.72 6.81
CA SER A 551 12.78 -5.34 6.72
C SER A 551 13.40 -4.88 8.04
N GLN A 552 12.64 -4.63 9.10
CA GLN A 552 13.18 -4.09 10.34
C GLN A 552 13.80 -5.16 11.26
N ASP A 553 14.83 -4.76 12.01
CA ASP A 553 15.47 -5.63 13.01
C ASP A 553 14.51 -5.95 14.17
N THR A 554 13.62 -5.01 14.49
CA THR A 554 12.58 -5.12 15.53
C THR A 554 11.22 -5.57 14.97
N TYR A 555 11.18 -6.14 13.76
CA TYR A 555 9.94 -6.63 13.17
C TYR A 555 9.19 -7.60 14.10
N ASP A 556 7.96 -7.25 14.43
CA ASP A 556 7.07 -8.05 15.25
C ASP A 556 5.95 -8.65 14.38
N LYS A 557 6.13 -9.92 14.04
CA LYS A 557 5.14 -10.68 13.26
C LYS A 557 3.79 -10.83 13.98
N SER A 558 3.72 -10.67 15.31
CA SER A 558 2.47 -10.84 16.05
C SER A 558 1.46 -9.70 15.81
N LEU A 559 1.92 -8.56 15.25
CA LEU A 559 1.04 -7.43 14.91
C LEU A 559 0.06 -7.82 13.81
N VAL A 560 0.58 -8.11 12.61
CA VAL A 560 -0.22 -8.54 11.44
C VAL A 560 0.43 -9.64 10.62
N GLY A 561 1.69 -10.00 10.91
CA GLY A 561 2.51 -10.90 10.10
C GLY A 561 2.20 -12.40 10.28
N GLU A 562 1.36 -12.77 11.23
CA GLU A 562 0.87 -14.12 11.46
C GLU A 562 -0.60 -14.25 11.01
N ASN A 563 -0.98 -15.41 10.47
CA ASN A 563 -2.34 -15.67 9.98
C ASN A 563 -3.33 -15.93 11.12
N ARG A 564 -3.44 -15.00 12.06
CA ARG A 564 -4.31 -15.06 13.23
C ARG A 564 -4.53 -13.65 13.75
N PRO A 565 -5.60 -13.40 14.53
CA PRO A 565 -5.82 -12.12 15.17
C PRO A 565 -4.58 -11.62 15.91
N GLY A 566 -4.13 -10.43 15.51
CA GLY A 566 -3.03 -9.68 16.13
C GLY A 566 -3.54 -8.36 16.68
N ILE A 567 -2.86 -7.26 16.36
CA ILE A 567 -3.23 -5.92 16.86
C ILE A 567 -4.62 -5.45 16.39
N MET A 568 -5.06 -5.91 15.22
CA MET A 568 -6.40 -5.59 14.68
C MET A 568 -7.53 -6.38 15.36
N GLY A 569 -7.23 -7.26 16.31
CA GLY A 569 -8.24 -8.05 17.03
C GLY A 569 -9.18 -8.81 16.07
N PRO A 570 -10.51 -8.75 16.27
CA PRO A 570 -11.48 -9.45 15.43
C PRO A 570 -11.59 -8.89 14.00
N TYR A 571 -11.03 -7.70 13.74
CA TYR A 571 -10.98 -7.08 12.41
C TYR A 571 -9.79 -7.54 11.58
N HIS A 572 -8.88 -8.35 12.15
CA HIS A 572 -7.77 -8.95 11.41
C HIS A 572 -8.33 -9.95 10.37
N PRO A 573 -8.03 -9.80 9.06
CA PRO A 573 -8.50 -10.74 8.06
C PRO A 573 -7.75 -12.08 8.16
N VAL A 574 -8.42 -13.15 8.59
CA VAL A 574 -7.82 -14.48 8.75
C VAL A 574 -8.05 -15.30 7.49
N MET A 575 -7.00 -15.92 6.96
CA MET A 575 -7.08 -16.70 5.73
C MET A 575 -7.16 -18.20 6.00
N HIS A 576 -8.02 -18.87 5.24
CA HIS A 576 -8.16 -20.31 5.21
C HIS A 576 -7.99 -20.83 3.79
N TYR A 577 -7.56 -22.09 3.68
CA TYR A 577 -7.34 -22.74 2.40
C TYR A 577 -7.75 -24.20 2.50
N MET A 578 -8.73 -24.60 1.69
CA MET A 578 -9.37 -25.93 1.77
C MET A 578 -9.88 -26.37 0.40
N THR A 579 -10.32 -27.61 0.27
CA THR A 579 -11.00 -28.06 -0.95
C THR A 579 -12.41 -27.49 -1.05
N THR A 580 -12.94 -27.46 -2.27
CA THR A 580 -14.36 -27.14 -2.51
C THR A 580 -15.25 -28.05 -1.65
N GLU A 581 -14.97 -29.36 -1.60
CA GLU A 581 -15.75 -30.32 -0.82
C GLU A 581 -15.67 -30.09 0.69
N GLU A 582 -14.50 -29.69 1.21
CA GLU A 582 -14.32 -29.34 2.62
C GLU A 582 -15.18 -28.12 3.01
N PHE A 583 -15.27 -27.12 2.12
CA PHE A 583 -16.12 -25.96 2.34
C PHE A 583 -17.62 -26.31 2.23
N GLU A 584 -17.99 -27.14 1.27
CA GLU A 584 -19.37 -27.63 1.11
C GLU A 584 -19.86 -28.43 2.32
N ALA A 585 -18.95 -29.15 2.99
CA ALA A 585 -19.25 -29.91 4.20
C ALA A 585 -19.61 -29.03 5.42
N LEU A 586 -19.41 -27.71 5.36
CA LEU A 586 -19.87 -26.76 6.39
C LEU A 586 -21.40 -26.63 6.43
N GLY A 587 -22.09 -27.09 5.38
CA GLY A 587 -23.55 -27.23 5.33
C GLY A 587 -24.24 -26.25 4.38
N GLU A 588 -25.55 -26.45 4.25
CA GLU A 588 -26.45 -25.74 3.32
C GLU A 588 -27.16 -24.54 3.96
N GLY A 589 -26.99 -24.34 5.27
CA GLY A 589 -27.57 -23.24 6.02
C GLY A 589 -26.65 -22.02 6.06
N THR A 590 -26.97 -21.06 6.94
CA THR A 590 -26.03 -19.98 7.28
C THR A 590 -24.77 -20.57 7.89
N ILE A 591 -23.61 -20.24 7.32
CA ILE A 591 -22.32 -20.72 7.79
C ILE A 591 -21.80 -19.75 8.84
N ASP A 592 -21.46 -20.27 10.01
CA ASP A 592 -20.84 -19.51 11.09
C ASP A 592 -19.35 -19.27 10.77
N PRO A 593 -18.86 -18.01 10.71
CA PRO A 593 -17.44 -17.72 10.53
C PRO A 593 -16.54 -18.43 11.54
N GLY A 594 -17.01 -18.61 12.79
CA GLY A 594 -16.29 -19.32 13.84
C GLY A 594 -16.14 -20.83 13.61
N SER A 595 -16.92 -21.41 12.69
CA SER A 595 -16.82 -22.82 12.30
C SER A 595 -15.73 -23.08 11.25
N MET A 596 -15.12 -22.02 10.70
CA MET A 596 -14.14 -22.15 9.64
C MET A 596 -12.88 -22.88 10.13
N PRO A 597 -12.48 -24.01 9.52
CA PRO A 597 -11.33 -24.77 9.98
C PRO A 597 -10.04 -23.96 9.87
N GLU A 598 -9.17 -24.08 10.87
CA GLU A 598 -7.83 -23.52 10.82
C GLU A 598 -7.06 -24.08 9.63
N TRP A 599 -6.38 -23.22 8.88
CA TRP A 599 -5.43 -23.67 7.87
C TRP A 599 -4.21 -24.28 8.55
N ILE A 600 -3.92 -25.55 8.28
CA ILE A 600 -2.75 -26.26 8.77
C ILE A 600 -2.00 -26.93 7.61
N TYR A 601 -0.70 -27.20 7.77
CA TYR A 601 0.05 -27.97 6.78
C TYR A 601 -0.45 -29.42 6.72
N SER A 602 -0.46 -30.01 5.53
CA SER A 602 -0.93 -31.38 5.30
C SER A 602 -0.17 -32.46 6.12
N LYS A 603 1.11 -32.23 6.43
CA LYS A 603 1.90 -33.12 7.31
C LYS A 603 1.44 -33.07 8.77
N ASP A 604 0.95 -31.93 9.22
CA ASP A 604 0.44 -31.75 10.59
C ASP A 604 -0.96 -32.33 10.72
N PHE A 605 -1.77 -32.31 9.66
CA PHE A 605 -3.06 -33.01 9.61
C PHE A 605 -2.89 -34.52 9.88
N LEU A 606 -1.94 -35.19 9.21
CA LEU A 606 -1.64 -36.61 9.46
C LEU A 606 -1.20 -36.86 10.90
N THR A 607 -0.38 -35.98 11.47
CA THR A 607 0.13 -36.11 12.84
C THR A 607 -0.99 -35.90 13.88
N ARG A 608 -1.89 -34.95 13.65
CA ARG A 608 -3.06 -34.66 14.49
C ARG A 608 -4.14 -35.75 14.34
N PHE A 609 -4.35 -36.26 13.14
CA PHE A 609 -5.23 -37.39 12.87
C PHE A 609 -4.72 -38.65 13.58
N LEU A 610 -3.42 -38.97 13.45
CA LEU A 610 -2.80 -40.10 14.13
C LEU A 610 -2.82 -39.96 15.67
N SER A 611 -2.69 -38.74 16.21
CA SER A 611 -2.75 -38.51 17.66
C SER A 611 -4.17 -38.67 18.23
N VAL A 612 -5.20 -38.30 17.47
CA VAL A 612 -6.62 -38.54 17.81
C VAL A 612 -6.95 -40.05 17.78
N PHE A 613 -6.34 -40.82 16.89
CA PHE A 613 -6.46 -42.29 16.90
C PHE A 613 -5.65 -42.95 18.02
N GLN A 614 -4.51 -42.40 18.42
CA GLN A 614 -3.75 -42.90 19.58
C GLN A 614 -4.50 -42.69 20.90
N THR A 615 -5.16 -41.55 21.10
CA THR A 615 -5.98 -41.31 22.31
C THR A 615 -7.24 -42.17 22.35
N SER A 616 -7.84 -42.47 21.19
CA SER A 616 -8.98 -43.39 21.07
C SER A 616 -8.60 -44.86 21.30
N SER A 617 -7.36 -45.25 20.97
CA SER A 617 -6.83 -46.61 21.19
C SER A 617 -6.50 -46.89 22.66
N VAL A 618 -6.13 -45.87 23.43
CA VAL A 618 -5.89 -45.99 24.89
C VAL A 618 -7.20 -46.17 25.67
N PHE A 619 -8.32 -45.65 25.15
CA PHE A 619 -9.65 -45.85 25.74
C PHE A 619 -10.21 -47.27 25.49
N PHE A 620 -9.87 -47.90 24.37
CA PHE A 620 -10.26 -49.30 24.10
C PHE A 620 -9.38 -50.33 24.82
N LEU A 621 -8.10 -50.01 25.10
CA LEU A 621 -7.19 -50.93 25.80
C LEU A 621 -7.43 -50.97 27.33
N SER A 622 -8.00 -49.91 27.92
CA SER A 622 -8.34 -49.85 29.35
C SER A 622 -9.64 -50.61 29.69
N ILE A 623 -10.56 -50.77 28.73
CA ILE A 623 -11.77 -51.58 28.89
C ILE A 623 -11.47 -53.09 28.73
N LEU A 624 -10.46 -53.48 27.94
CA LEU A 624 -10.13 -54.90 27.73
C LEU A 624 -9.32 -55.53 28.88
N ILE A 625 -8.55 -54.74 29.64
CA ILE A 625 -7.71 -55.24 30.75
C ILE A 625 -8.53 -55.47 32.03
N SER A 626 -9.76 -54.94 32.12
CA SER A 626 -10.64 -55.10 33.29
C SER A 626 -11.50 -56.37 33.25
N CYS A 627 -11.46 -57.15 32.15
CA CYS A 627 -12.33 -58.32 31.96
C CYS A 627 -11.60 -59.68 31.91
N ILE A 628 -10.29 -59.72 32.13
CA ILE A 628 -9.53 -60.98 32.11
C ILE A 628 -8.65 -61.03 33.37
N PHE A 629 -8.92 -62.03 34.22
CA PHE A 629 -8.31 -62.40 35.51
C PHE A 629 -9.01 -61.96 36.81
N PRO A 630 -9.87 -62.82 37.38
CA PRO A 630 -10.03 -62.97 38.81
C PRO A 630 -9.16 -64.13 39.35
N PHE A 631 -8.75 -64.00 40.62
CA PHE A 631 -8.11 -64.98 41.51
C PHE A 631 -6.64 -65.37 41.27
N PHE A 632 -5.76 -64.94 42.18
CA PHE A 632 -5.11 -65.85 43.15
C PHE A 632 -4.61 -65.07 44.37
N ASN A 633 -4.85 -65.64 45.54
CA ASN A 633 -4.61 -65.11 46.87
C ASN A 633 -3.75 -66.13 47.61
N VAL A 634 -2.50 -65.83 48.00
CA VAL A 634 -1.79 -66.52 49.09
C VAL A 634 -0.79 -65.56 49.75
N SER A 635 -0.84 -65.56 51.08
CA SER A 635 -0.08 -64.83 52.09
C SER A 635 1.33 -65.40 52.32
N ALA A 636 2.33 -64.57 52.68
CA ALA A 636 3.17 -64.77 53.88
C ALA A 636 4.44 -63.85 53.95
N HIS A 637 4.55 -63.16 55.09
CA HIS A 637 5.73 -62.98 55.96
C HIS A 637 6.96 -62.13 55.55
N LEU A 638 7.17 -61.07 56.35
CA LEU A 638 8.40 -60.30 56.57
C LEU A 638 9.50 -61.13 57.28
N PRO A 639 10.77 -60.67 57.24
CA PRO A 639 11.31 -60.00 58.43
C PRO A 639 12.26 -58.80 58.19
N LYS A 640 12.42 -58.04 59.29
CA LYS A 640 13.20 -56.81 59.53
C LYS A 640 14.73 -56.95 59.51
N LYS A 641 15.44 -55.83 59.30
CA LYS A 641 16.65 -55.34 60.03
C LYS A 641 16.94 -53.89 59.57
N GLN A 642 16.80 -52.80 60.35
CA GLN A 642 17.46 -52.24 61.55
C GLN A 642 18.83 -51.52 61.35
N HIS A 643 18.81 -50.19 61.61
CA HIS A 643 19.85 -49.21 62.03
C HIS A 643 21.09 -48.99 61.13
N SER A 644 21.66 -47.77 60.95
CA SER A 644 21.87 -46.64 61.88
C SER A 644 22.16 -45.29 61.16
N LYS A 645 21.61 -44.18 61.68
CA LYS A 645 22.12 -42.78 61.60
C LYS A 645 23.25 -42.58 62.66
N PRO A 646 23.89 -41.39 62.92
CA PRO A 646 23.62 -39.99 62.49
C PRO A 646 24.90 -39.17 62.12
N ASN A 647 24.82 -37.94 61.59
CA ASN A 647 24.80 -36.63 62.28
C ASN A 647 25.40 -35.62 61.25
N LYS A 648 25.15 -34.31 61.17
CA LYS A 648 24.72 -33.27 62.12
C LYS A 648 24.43 -31.99 61.31
N ARG A 649 23.43 -31.21 61.77
CA ARG A 649 23.37 -29.73 61.85
C ARG A 649 23.35 -28.93 60.52
N ARG A 650 22.63 -27.81 60.39
CA ARG A 650 21.87 -26.97 61.33
C ARG A 650 21.03 -25.98 60.52
N GLU A 651 19.87 -25.60 61.07
CA GLU A 651 19.29 -24.23 61.17
C GLU A 651 19.18 -23.36 59.88
N SER A 652 18.16 -22.56 59.63
CA SER A 652 16.88 -22.25 60.28
C SER A 652 16.23 -21.10 59.47
N TYR A 653 14.91 -21.17 59.30
CA TYR A 653 13.92 -20.10 59.52
C TYR A 653 13.75 -18.89 58.57
N TYR A 654 12.48 -18.75 58.13
CA TYR A 654 11.60 -17.56 57.93
C TYR A 654 12.04 -16.49 56.92
N ALA A 655 11.29 -16.25 55.84
CA ALA A 655 9.94 -15.69 55.70
C ALA A 655 9.89 -14.15 55.74
N GLU A 656 9.12 -13.62 54.79
CA GLU A 656 8.49 -12.30 54.73
C GLU A 656 9.25 -11.09 54.12
N ASN A 657 8.72 -10.70 52.95
CA ASN A 657 8.04 -9.41 52.70
C ASN A 657 8.75 -8.25 51.96
N TYR A 658 8.02 -7.78 50.94
CA TYR A 658 7.79 -6.41 50.45
C TYR A 658 8.75 -5.70 49.47
N LEU A 659 8.16 -5.42 48.28
CA LEU A 659 7.99 -4.13 47.58
C LEU A 659 9.18 -3.36 46.97
N LEU A 660 8.89 -2.86 45.75
CA LEU A 660 9.33 -1.62 45.07
C LEU A 660 10.64 -1.67 44.23
N LEU A 661 10.45 -1.65 42.91
CA LEU A 661 10.85 -0.62 41.92
C LEU A 661 11.99 0.35 42.31
N PRO A 662 12.81 0.83 41.36
CA PRO A 662 12.44 1.27 40.00
C PRO A 662 12.65 0.26 38.87
#